data_AF-A0A653CPG6-F1
#
_entry.id   AF-A0A653CPG6-F1
#
_cell.length_a   1.000
_cell.length_b   1.000
_cell.length_c   1.000
_cell.angle_alpha   90.00
_cell.angle_beta   90.00
_cell.angle_gamma   90.00
#
_symmetry.space_group_name_H-M   'P 1'
#
loop_
_entity.id
_entity.type
_entity.pdbx_description
1 polymer ?
#
loop_
_entity_poly.entity_id
_entity_poly.type
_entity_poly.pdbx_seq_one_letter_code
_entity_poly.pdbx_strand_id
1 'polypeptide(L)'
;MHKREENFDQKKLDLEVWLQRMESRLAGMAPVGHTADVLEVQLREQKGLHAELHQFKPRIEEFQQLTQRLVTAHQHEDTSRYKKAAEYINQLYQRLDACIINRGKLLHSALSSLHNLDRSLDKFLAWLSEAESALETLEGEGDARRATVHLKELQIDIERQAVAHQSLRQSSLALVGSLAPEDALMLQLRGDEMERRWQALRTKTSDLRNRLEHNADYWNALLLSLRELTEWVIRKDTELGLASRQDDHRAFRQQLEDKRPLVEASLRSARQFVSGDPSGELARNLRRELVKLSDKWNALVDKSDELATRFEQNSLKLSQLTSILEETCGAVGRLERATLTWSGPRSAAEARELLAGLRALEQQLPPLQRRLEEARAQAAQLDAAQALPPQHAAKLEDCQGRARALQAAIRERRQVLTTTTHGEISPGPSSVQPPWERAVTPNKVPYYINHSMETTHWDHPQMLELAGGLLQLNEVRFSAYRTALKLRAIQKKLGLDMVTINMASEAFDLHGLRAQNDKILDVADMVLVLRAIYGNVAAADSTVDVPLCVDLALNWLLNVYDSQRTGQIRVLSFKVGLTILSKAHLEEKYRYLFRLIADPDQKADQRKLGLLLHDVLQIPKQLGEVAAFGGSNIEPSVRSCLGDRENLEATHFLAWLKQEPQSLVWLPVLHRIAAGETARHQAKCNSCKQFPIVGLRYRCLKCFNFDMCQACFFSGKLTKGHKLSHPMHEYCAATTSVEDVRDFTKALKNKFKSKRYFVKHPRVGYLPVRSVLEGDELESPVASPQHNDMHSRLEIYATRLAEVELRAASPEEEEEQHRLIAEYCQSLEGGGGGRGHQAVPPSPGQLMMVIDEEQRAELQEMIDELEAENRALLREYEQLQRGAQQMPPTPSQQQQQIGPVQPHREQHDVLAEARLLRQHKGRLEARMQILEDHNRQLEAQLQRLRQLLDEPPVSAATTATLQTRSVTASQLNQDTPAPPPPPNARTNQPPAPPTTDRR
;
A
#
# COMPACT_ATOMS: atom_id res chain seq x y z
N MET A 1 41.25 -106.69 103.97
CA MET A 1 41.75 -105.50 103.25
C MET A 1 42.31 -105.90 101.90
N HIS A 2 43.38 -106.69 101.84
CA HIS A 2 44.00 -107.20 100.59
C HIS A 2 43.02 -107.58 99.45
N LYS A 3 41.99 -108.39 99.73
CA LYS A 3 40.92 -108.78 98.79
C LYS A 3 40.11 -107.63 98.15
N ARG A 4 40.21 -106.39 98.66
CA ARG A 4 39.61 -105.18 98.05
C ARG A 4 40.59 -104.45 97.13
N GLU A 5 41.89 -104.55 97.39
CA GLU A 5 42.95 -103.98 96.55
C GLU A 5 43.19 -104.87 95.33
N GLU A 6 43.21 -106.19 95.50
CA GLU A 6 43.20 -107.18 94.40
C GLU A 6 42.00 -106.97 93.47
N ASN A 7 40.82 -106.67 94.03
CA ASN A 7 39.60 -106.37 93.26
C ASN A 7 39.72 -105.04 92.50
N PHE A 8 40.39 -104.04 93.07
CA PHE A 8 40.69 -102.78 92.37
C PHE A 8 41.66 -103.00 91.22
N ASP A 9 42.81 -103.66 91.44
CA ASP A 9 43.81 -103.87 90.40
C ASP A 9 43.28 -104.80 89.29
N GLN A 10 42.45 -105.81 89.61
CA GLN A 10 41.77 -106.62 88.60
C GLN A 10 40.74 -105.79 87.80
N LYS A 11 39.84 -105.04 88.46
CA LYS A 11 38.88 -104.18 87.74
C LYS A 11 39.60 -103.11 86.90
N LYS A 12 40.72 -102.56 87.39
CA LYS A 12 41.57 -101.62 86.64
C LYS A 12 42.05 -102.26 85.35
N LEU A 13 42.63 -103.46 85.43
CA LEU A 13 43.14 -104.20 84.28
C LEU A 13 42.01 -104.55 83.29
N ASP A 14 40.85 -105.02 83.78
CA ASP A 14 39.69 -105.35 82.95
C ASP A 14 39.19 -104.12 82.16
N LEU A 15 39.18 -102.95 82.79
CA LEU A 15 38.81 -101.67 82.15
C LEU A 15 39.87 -101.20 81.15
N GLU A 16 41.16 -101.30 81.48
CA GLU A 16 42.27 -100.93 80.58
C GLU A 16 42.30 -101.79 79.31
N VAL A 17 42.16 -103.12 79.46
CA VAL A 17 42.09 -104.06 78.32
C VAL A 17 40.88 -103.79 77.44
N TRP A 18 39.71 -103.49 78.02
CA TRP A 18 38.51 -103.17 77.25
C TRP A 18 38.61 -101.80 76.55
N LEU A 19 39.12 -100.77 77.23
CA LEU A 19 39.35 -99.45 76.64
C LEU A 19 40.34 -99.54 75.48
N GLN A 20 41.46 -100.24 75.65
CA GLN A 20 42.45 -100.47 74.59
C GLN A 20 41.86 -101.22 73.39
N ARG A 21 40.97 -102.19 73.62
CA ARG A 21 40.23 -102.88 72.54
C ARG A 21 39.30 -101.94 71.79
N MET A 22 38.61 -101.03 72.49
CA MET A 22 37.70 -100.05 71.87
C MET A 22 38.47 -98.95 71.11
N GLU A 23 39.58 -98.46 71.66
CA GLU A 23 40.51 -97.56 70.96
C GLU A 23 41.07 -98.23 69.69
N SER A 24 41.49 -99.49 69.78
CA SER A 24 41.99 -100.26 68.62
C SER A 24 40.91 -100.44 67.54
N ARG A 25 39.65 -100.67 67.93
CA ARG A 25 38.52 -100.74 66.98
C ARG A 25 38.25 -99.40 66.33
N LEU A 26 38.27 -98.29 67.08
CA LEU A 26 38.10 -96.95 66.51
C LEU A 26 39.23 -96.58 65.55
N ALA A 27 40.48 -96.92 65.89
CA ALA A 27 41.65 -96.70 65.03
C ALA A 27 41.63 -97.58 63.77
N GLY A 28 41.02 -98.76 63.84
CA GLY A 28 40.81 -99.66 62.69
C GLY A 28 39.62 -99.30 61.80
N MET A 29 38.81 -98.31 62.15
CA MET A 29 37.70 -97.86 61.29
C MET A 29 38.22 -97.12 60.07
N ALA A 30 37.64 -97.42 58.90
CA ALA A 30 37.93 -96.73 57.65
C ALA A 30 37.75 -95.19 57.75
N PRO A 31 38.46 -94.38 56.94
CA PRO A 31 38.19 -92.94 56.83
C PRO A 31 36.72 -92.68 56.46
N VAL A 32 36.24 -91.47 56.74
CA VAL A 32 34.87 -91.02 56.40
C VAL A 32 34.63 -91.24 54.91
N GLY A 33 33.63 -92.05 54.58
CA GLY A 33 33.26 -92.35 53.19
C GLY A 33 32.70 -91.13 52.44
N HIS A 34 32.57 -91.28 51.12
CA HIS A 34 32.15 -90.19 50.22
C HIS A 34 30.85 -90.49 49.46
N THR A 35 30.38 -91.74 49.47
CA THR A 35 29.09 -92.17 48.90
C THR A 35 28.05 -92.38 50.01
N ALA A 36 26.76 -92.27 49.67
CA ALA A 36 25.66 -92.34 50.62
C ALA A 36 25.58 -93.70 51.35
N ASP A 37 25.72 -94.80 50.60
CA ASP A 37 25.68 -96.16 51.11
C ASP A 37 26.81 -96.45 52.11
N VAL A 38 28.05 -96.05 51.78
CA VAL A 38 29.22 -96.20 52.66
C VAL A 38 29.06 -95.34 53.90
N LEU A 39 28.59 -94.09 53.76
CA LEU A 39 28.33 -93.20 54.90
C LEU A 39 27.22 -93.75 55.82
N GLU A 40 26.16 -94.33 55.28
CA GLU A 40 25.11 -94.99 56.06
C GLU A 40 25.58 -96.26 56.77
N VAL A 41 26.48 -97.05 56.16
CA VAL A 41 27.13 -98.20 56.82
C VAL A 41 28.03 -97.72 57.96
N GLN A 42 28.93 -96.76 57.70
CA GLN A 42 29.85 -96.23 58.70
C GLN A 42 29.13 -95.52 59.85
N LEU A 43 28.01 -94.83 59.58
CA LEU A 43 27.18 -94.20 60.61
C LEU A 43 26.44 -95.24 61.47
N ARG A 44 26.01 -96.37 60.89
CA ARG A 44 25.47 -97.50 61.66
C ARG A 44 26.54 -98.14 62.54
N GLU A 45 27.75 -98.35 62.01
CA GLU A 45 28.88 -98.92 62.74
C GLU A 45 29.32 -98.01 63.90
N GLN A 46 29.45 -96.70 63.66
CA GLN A 46 29.76 -95.71 64.69
C GLN A 46 28.69 -95.66 65.79
N LYS A 47 27.40 -95.70 65.43
CA LYS A 47 26.30 -95.76 66.41
C LYS A 47 26.37 -97.04 67.26
N GLY A 48 26.73 -98.17 66.66
CA GLY A 48 26.97 -99.43 67.36
C GLY A 48 28.12 -99.31 68.36
N LEU A 49 29.27 -98.78 67.94
CA LEU A 49 30.43 -98.57 68.82
C LEU A 49 30.12 -97.60 69.98
N HIS A 50 29.35 -96.53 69.71
CA HIS A 50 28.92 -95.57 70.73
C HIS A 50 27.93 -96.19 71.73
N ALA A 51 27.00 -97.03 71.26
CA ALA A 51 26.10 -97.77 72.13
C ALA A 51 26.83 -98.77 73.02
N GLU A 52 27.82 -99.49 72.48
CA GLU A 52 28.69 -100.40 73.25
C GLU A 52 29.52 -99.63 74.28
N LEU A 53 30.03 -98.44 73.93
CA LEU A 53 30.73 -97.56 74.86
C LEU A 53 29.84 -97.16 76.05
N HIS A 54 28.63 -96.66 75.75
CA HIS A 54 27.65 -96.27 76.78
C HIS A 54 27.19 -97.44 77.66
N GLN A 55 27.04 -98.66 77.12
CA GLN A 55 26.71 -99.84 77.91
C GLN A 55 27.77 -100.19 78.96
N PHE A 56 29.03 -99.80 78.73
CA PHE A 56 30.14 -100.05 79.65
C PHE A 56 30.34 -98.92 80.68
N LYS A 57 29.74 -97.74 80.45
CA LYS A 57 29.81 -96.58 81.36
C LYS A 57 29.51 -96.91 82.84
N PRO A 58 28.49 -97.73 83.18
CA PRO A 58 28.24 -98.10 84.59
C PRO A 58 29.42 -98.81 85.25
N ARG A 59 30.27 -99.52 84.50
CA ARG A 59 31.48 -100.18 85.04
C ARG A 59 32.59 -99.18 85.36
N ILE A 60 32.69 -98.10 84.58
CA ILE A 60 33.58 -96.96 84.87
C ILE A 60 33.09 -96.26 86.15
N GLU A 61 31.78 -96.03 86.26
CA GLU A 61 31.14 -95.43 87.45
C GLU A 61 31.30 -96.32 88.70
N GLU A 62 31.13 -97.65 88.58
CA GLU A 62 31.44 -98.61 89.65
C GLU A 62 32.91 -98.56 90.09
N PHE A 63 33.84 -98.44 89.15
CA PHE A 63 35.27 -98.36 89.45
C PHE A 63 35.62 -97.03 90.14
N GLN A 64 35.01 -95.91 89.73
CA GLN A 64 35.10 -94.64 90.45
C GLN A 64 34.54 -94.75 91.86
N GLN A 65 33.38 -95.38 92.06
CA GLN A 65 32.82 -95.63 93.39
C GLN A 65 33.73 -96.53 94.25
N LEU A 66 34.33 -97.57 93.66
CA LEU A 66 35.25 -98.47 94.36
C LEU A 66 36.55 -97.75 94.73
N THR A 67 37.06 -96.89 93.85
CA THR A 67 38.18 -95.98 94.12
C THR A 67 37.84 -95.06 95.29
N GLN A 68 36.69 -94.40 95.27
CA GLN A 68 36.26 -93.48 96.31
C GLN A 68 36.13 -94.20 97.66
N ARG A 69 35.57 -95.42 97.68
CA ARG A 69 35.50 -96.27 98.87
C ARG A 69 36.89 -96.62 99.42
N LEU A 70 37.86 -96.98 98.55
CA LEU A 70 39.24 -97.25 98.96
C LEU A 70 39.94 -96.00 99.50
N VAL A 71 39.78 -94.85 98.85
CA VAL A 71 40.28 -93.55 99.33
C VAL A 71 39.71 -93.20 100.70
N THR A 72 38.40 -93.38 100.92
CA THR A 72 37.77 -93.13 102.23
C THR A 72 38.14 -94.14 103.31
N ALA A 73 38.64 -95.33 102.94
CA ALA A 73 39.06 -96.35 103.90
C ALA A 73 40.51 -96.18 104.37
N HIS A 74 41.37 -95.50 103.59
CA HIS A 74 42.80 -95.30 103.88
C HIS A 74 43.12 -93.80 104.08
N GLN A 75 42.35 -93.12 104.95
CA GLN A 75 42.47 -91.66 105.16
C GLN A 75 43.82 -91.19 105.73
N HIS A 76 44.64 -92.12 106.26
CA HIS A 76 45.95 -91.83 106.86
C HIS A 76 47.14 -92.33 106.03
N GLU A 77 46.91 -92.80 104.80
CA GLU A 77 47.95 -93.32 103.89
C GLU A 77 47.97 -92.57 102.54
N ASP A 78 49.03 -92.74 101.74
CA ASP A 78 49.11 -92.16 100.41
C ASP A 78 48.16 -92.88 99.43
N THR A 79 46.96 -92.32 99.28
CA THR A 79 45.93 -92.79 98.34
C THR A 79 46.10 -92.28 96.91
N SER A 80 47.21 -91.60 96.58
CA SER A 80 47.42 -90.97 95.26
C SER A 80 47.47 -91.98 94.11
N ARG A 81 47.97 -93.20 94.34
CA ARG A 81 47.95 -94.32 93.36
C ARG A 81 46.54 -94.61 92.86
N TYR A 82 45.58 -94.76 93.78
CA TYR A 82 44.19 -95.11 93.48
C TYR A 82 43.50 -93.98 92.69
N LYS A 83 43.70 -92.73 93.11
CA LYS A 83 43.14 -91.55 92.42
C LYS A 83 43.68 -91.39 91.00
N LYS A 84 45.01 -91.43 90.82
CA LYS A 84 45.66 -91.32 89.51
C LYS A 84 45.20 -92.40 88.53
N ALA A 85 45.01 -93.64 88.99
CA ALA A 85 44.51 -94.73 88.15
C ALA A 85 43.05 -94.53 87.71
N ALA A 86 42.18 -94.02 88.59
CA ALA A 86 40.79 -93.72 88.24
C ALA A 86 40.67 -92.49 87.32
N GLU A 87 41.48 -91.45 87.57
CA GLU A 87 41.60 -90.28 86.69
C GLU A 87 42.08 -90.69 85.29
N TYR A 88 43.11 -91.55 85.20
CA TYR A 88 43.64 -92.06 83.94
C TYR A 88 42.60 -92.85 83.14
N ILE A 89 41.93 -93.85 83.75
CA ILE A 89 40.88 -94.63 83.10
C ILE A 89 39.70 -93.74 82.67
N ASN A 90 39.30 -92.78 83.50
CA ASN A 90 38.24 -91.83 83.15
C ASN A 90 38.65 -90.90 81.99
N GLN A 91 39.89 -90.42 81.95
CA GLN A 91 40.42 -89.62 80.84
C GLN A 91 40.50 -90.41 79.52
N LEU A 92 40.86 -91.69 79.57
CA LEU A 92 40.82 -92.57 78.40
C LEU A 92 39.37 -92.75 77.91
N TYR A 93 38.44 -93.08 78.81
CA TYR A 93 37.01 -93.19 78.47
C TYR A 93 36.46 -91.90 77.85
N GLN A 94 36.71 -90.74 78.47
CA GLN A 94 36.21 -89.44 77.98
C GLN A 94 36.83 -89.04 76.64
N ARG A 95 38.10 -89.37 76.40
CA ARG A 95 38.77 -89.13 75.11
C ARG A 95 38.15 -90.01 74.02
N LEU A 96 37.95 -91.29 74.31
CA LEU A 96 37.35 -92.26 73.40
C LEU A 96 35.90 -91.87 73.07
N ASP A 97 35.10 -91.47 74.06
CA ASP A 97 33.74 -90.91 73.92
C ASP A 97 33.74 -89.69 72.98
N ALA A 98 34.60 -88.70 73.26
CA ALA A 98 34.74 -87.51 72.44
C ALA A 98 35.16 -87.82 70.99
N CYS A 99 36.09 -88.76 70.77
CA CYS A 99 36.51 -89.18 69.44
C CYS A 99 35.39 -89.92 68.67
N ILE A 100 34.65 -90.81 69.34
CA ILE A 100 33.50 -91.51 68.74
C ILE A 100 32.39 -90.53 68.38
N ILE A 101 32.06 -89.58 69.26
CA ILE A 101 31.07 -88.52 69.01
C ILE A 101 31.53 -87.62 67.85
N ASN A 102 32.81 -87.22 67.81
CA ASN A 102 33.33 -86.39 66.73
C ASN A 102 33.28 -87.11 65.37
N ARG A 103 33.65 -88.40 65.33
CA ARG A 103 33.48 -89.23 64.12
C ARG A 103 32.01 -89.29 63.67
N GLY A 104 31.07 -89.45 64.60
CA GLY A 104 29.63 -89.43 64.31
C GLY A 104 29.16 -88.09 63.72
N LYS A 105 29.65 -86.96 64.23
CA LYS A 105 29.38 -85.62 63.68
C LYS A 105 29.93 -85.46 62.26
N LEU A 106 31.16 -85.91 62.00
CA LEU A 106 31.77 -85.86 60.67
C LEU A 106 31.00 -86.70 59.65
N LEU A 107 30.64 -87.95 59.99
CA LEU A 107 29.83 -88.83 59.15
C LEU A 107 28.45 -88.23 58.83
N HIS A 108 27.77 -87.68 59.83
CA HIS A 108 26.46 -87.05 59.63
C HIS A 108 26.56 -85.76 58.79
N SER A 109 27.60 -84.95 59.00
CA SER A 109 27.86 -83.75 58.20
C SER A 109 28.12 -84.08 56.73
N ALA A 110 28.94 -85.10 56.45
CA ALA A 110 29.20 -85.58 55.10
C ALA A 110 27.92 -86.08 54.41
N LEU A 111 27.15 -86.95 55.07
CA LEU A 111 25.90 -87.48 54.52
C LEU A 111 24.84 -86.40 54.28
N SER A 112 24.72 -85.45 55.20
CA SER A 112 23.85 -84.27 55.04
C SER A 112 24.29 -83.40 53.86
N SER A 113 25.59 -83.18 53.71
CA SER A 113 26.14 -82.39 52.59
C SER A 113 25.88 -83.05 51.24
N LEU A 114 26.03 -84.37 51.15
CA LEU A 114 25.72 -85.17 49.95
C LEU A 114 24.24 -85.07 49.57
N HIS A 115 23.33 -85.36 50.51
CA HIS A 115 21.88 -85.24 50.26
C HIS A 115 21.43 -83.81 49.92
N ASN A 116 22.11 -82.79 50.46
CA ASN A 116 21.86 -81.40 50.09
C ASN A 116 22.39 -81.06 48.70
N LEU A 117 23.52 -81.63 48.27
CA LEU A 117 24.05 -81.50 46.91
C LEU A 117 23.08 -82.12 45.90
N ASP A 118 22.69 -83.39 46.07
CA ASP A 118 21.77 -84.09 45.17
C ASP A 118 20.43 -83.35 45.04
N ARG A 119 19.81 -82.99 46.17
CA ARG A 119 18.54 -82.25 46.17
C ARG A 119 18.65 -80.88 45.50
N SER A 120 19.79 -80.21 45.64
CA SER A 120 19.99 -78.88 45.04
C SER A 120 20.28 -78.98 43.55
N LEU A 121 21.00 -80.03 43.12
CA LEU A 121 21.25 -80.36 41.72
C LEU A 121 19.95 -80.72 40.99
N ASP A 122 19.13 -81.61 41.56
CA ASP A 122 17.83 -82.00 40.96
C ASP A 122 16.90 -80.79 40.81
N LYS A 123 16.82 -79.92 41.82
CA LYS A 123 16.05 -78.66 41.74
C LYS A 123 16.56 -77.73 40.65
N PHE A 124 17.87 -77.61 40.49
CA PHE A 124 18.47 -76.75 39.49
C PHE A 124 18.28 -77.32 38.07
N LEU A 125 18.37 -78.64 37.89
CA LEU A 125 18.09 -79.31 36.61
C LEU A 125 16.60 -79.24 36.22
N ALA A 126 15.68 -79.29 37.20
CA ALA A 126 14.26 -79.04 36.97
C ALA A 126 14.03 -77.60 36.47
N TRP A 127 14.55 -76.60 37.19
CA TRP A 127 14.48 -75.19 36.78
C TRP A 127 15.12 -74.93 35.41
N LEU A 128 16.29 -75.53 35.11
CA LEU A 128 16.91 -75.42 33.80
C LEU A 128 15.99 -75.92 32.67
N SER A 129 15.24 -77.00 32.92
CA SER A 129 14.31 -77.57 31.94
C SER A 129 13.09 -76.66 31.72
N GLU A 130 12.59 -76.02 32.77
CA GLU A 130 11.54 -74.98 32.67
C GLU A 130 12.04 -73.75 31.91
N ALA A 131 13.27 -73.29 32.20
CA ALA A 131 13.89 -72.13 31.56
C ALA A 131 14.20 -72.37 30.07
N GLU A 132 14.66 -73.57 29.69
CA GLU A 132 14.85 -73.97 28.29
C GLU A 132 13.52 -74.01 27.52
N SER A 133 12.47 -74.59 28.11
CA SER A 133 11.11 -74.63 27.50
C SER A 133 10.50 -73.24 27.33
N ALA A 134 10.69 -72.35 28.32
CA ALA A 134 10.31 -70.94 28.20
C ALA A 134 11.05 -70.27 27.04
N LEU A 135 12.36 -70.50 26.88
CA LEU A 135 13.14 -69.95 25.78
C LEU A 135 12.68 -70.47 24.40
N GLU A 136 12.41 -71.76 24.25
CA GLU A 136 11.88 -72.34 23.01
C GLU A 136 10.52 -71.72 22.62
N THR A 137 9.66 -71.47 23.61
CA THR A 137 8.39 -70.76 23.40
C THR A 137 8.62 -69.33 22.92
N LEU A 138 9.63 -68.63 23.45
CA LEU A 138 10.01 -67.27 23.04
C LEU A 138 10.71 -67.21 21.69
N GLU A 139 11.44 -68.26 21.28
CA GLU A 139 12.02 -68.38 19.94
C GLU A 139 10.93 -68.55 18.86
N GLY A 140 9.76 -69.10 19.22
CA GLY A 140 8.58 -69.24 18.37
C GLY A 140 7.53 -68.11 18.47
N GLU A 141 7.69 -67.16 19.40
CA GLU A 141 6.73 -66.07 19.63
C GLU A 141 6.82 -65.01 18.51
N GLY A 142 5.70 -64.78 17.81
CA GLY A 142 5.62 -63.81 16.72
C GLY A 142 5.55 -62.36 17.20
N ASP A 143 5.02 -62.11 18.40
CA ASP A 143 5.00 -60.77 18.99
C ASP A 143 6.35 -60.44 19.65
N ALA A 144 7.22 -59.80 18.88
CA ALA A 144 8.53 -59.32 19.33
C ALA A 144 8.49 -58.48 20.62
N ARG A 145 7.37 -57.81 20.95
CA ARG A 145 7.24 -57.05 22.21
C ARG A 145 7.04 -57.97 23.41
N ARG A 146 6.16 -58.97 23.30
CA ARG A 146 5.98 -60.00 24.33
C ARG A 146 7.26 -60.81 24.51
N ALA A 147 7.87 -61.23 23.40
CA ALA A 147 9.15 -61.91 23.40
C ALA A 147 10.20 -61.09 24.18
N THR A 148 10.32 -59.79 23.93
CA THR A 148 11.27 -58.91 24.64
C THR A 148 10.98 -58.76 26.13
N VAL A 149 9.71 -58.72 26.56
CA VAL A 149 9.35 -58.61 27.98
C VAL A 149 9.67 -59.91 28.72
N HIS A 150 9.17 -61.04 28.23
CA HIS A 150 9.37 -62.35 28.86
C HIS A 150 10.84 -62.81 28.78
N LEU A 151 11.59 -62.41 27.75
CA LEU A 151 13.04 -62.65 27.70
C LEU A 151 13.80 -61.90 28.81
N LYS A 152 13.35 -60.69 29.20
CA LYS A 152 13.93 -59.97 30.34
C LYS A 152 13.60 -60.64 31.68
N GLU A 153 12.38 -61.16 31.82
CA GLU A 153 11.99 -61.94 33.01
C GLU A 153 12.87 -63.20 33.13
N LEU A 154 13.04 -63.94 32.04
CA LEU A 154 13.93 -65.10 31.97
C LEU A 154 15.40 -64.75 32.25
N GLN A 155 15.90 -63.61 31.75
CA GLN A 155 17.26 -63.12 32.05
C GLN A 155 17.45 -62.82 33.54
N ILE A 156 16.46 -62.19 34.19
CA ILE A 156 16.49 -61.93 35.65
C ILE A 156 16.51 -63.26 36.43
N ASP A 157 15.76 -64.27 36.00
CA ASP A 157 15.76 -65.58 36.65
C ASP A 157 17.05 -66.37 36.42
N ILE A 158 17.66 -66.28 35.24
CA ILE A 158 19.02 -66.79 34.99
C ILE A 158 20.03 -66.09 35.92
N GLU A 159 19.99 -64.77 36.06
CA GLU A 159 20.90 -64.04 36.95
C GLU A 159 20.73 -64.46 38.43
N ARG A 160 19.49 -64.63 38.90
CA ARG A 160 19.18 -65.14 40.25
C ARG A 160 19.79 -66.52 40.50
N GLN A 161 19.78 -67.39 39.50
CA GLN A 161 20.27 -68.78 39.63
C GLN A 161 21.78 -68.93 39.43
N ALA A 162 22.49 -67.89 39.01
CA ALA A 162 23.94 -67.94 38.78
C ALA A 162 24.76 -68.32 40.03
N VAL A 163 24.33 -67.86 41.22
CA VAL A 163 24.97 -68.22 42.49
C VAL A 163 24.72 -69.69 42.86
N ALA A 164 23.52 -70.20 42.60
CA ALA A 164 23.17 -71.61 42.82
C ALA A 164 24.01 -72.52 41.90
N HIS A 165 24.09 -72.17 40.60
CA HIS A 165 24.95 -72.84 39.64
C HIS A 165 26.42 -72.90 40.09
N GLN A 166 26.99 -71.76 40.49
CA GLN A 166 28.38 -71.69 40.93
C GLN A 166 28.64 -72.55 42.18
N SER A 167 27.73 -72.50 43.15
CA SER A 167 27.81 -73.32 44.37
C SER A 167 27.75 -74.82 44.05
N LEU A 168 26.78 -75.24 43.21
CA LEU A 168 26.63 -76.63 42.77
C LEU A 168 27.88 -77.14 42.03
N ARG A 169 28.44 -76.33 41.12
CA ARG A 169 29.67 -76.68 40.41
C ARG A 169 30.85 -76.86 41.37
N GLN A 170 31.02 -75.95 42.34
CA GLN A 170 32.08 -76.04 43.34
C GLN A 170 31.92 -77.26 44.25
N SER A 171 30.71 -77.53 44.75
CA SER A 171 30.44 -78.69 45.60
C SER A 171 30.58 -80.03 44.86
N SER A 172 30.16 -80.09 43.58
CA SER A 172 30.36 -81.27 42.73
C SER A 172 31.86 -81.55 42.52
N LEU A 173 32.62 -80.56 42.06
CA LEU A 173 34.07 -80.70 41.82
C LEU A 173 34.86 -81.07 43.08
N ALA A 174 34.48 -80.53 44.24
CA ALA A 174 35.12 -80.85 45.52
C ALA A 174 34.90 -82.32 45.95
N LEU A 175 33.74 -82.90 45.60
CA LEU A 175 33.40 -84.29 45.95
C LEU A 175 34.03 -85.31 44.99
N VAL A 176 34.11 -85.00 43.69
CA VAL A 176 34.66 -85.87 42.63
C VAL A 176 36.02 -86.47 42.99
N GLY A 177 36.95 -85.68 43.54
CA GLY A 177 38.29 -86.14 43.91
C GLY A 177 38.37 -87.14 45.08
N SER A 178 37.23 -87.47 45.69
CA SER A 178 37.10 -88.35 46.86
C SER A 178 36.20 -89.57 46.64
N LEU A 179 35.54 -89.66 45.49
CA LEU A 179 34.63 -90.77 45.13
C LEU A 179 35.37 -91.95 44.50
N ALA A 180 34.71 -93.11 44.44
CA ALA A 180 35.17 -94.23 43.61
C ALA A 180 35.14 -93.84 42.12
N PRO A 181 35.98 -94.43 41.24
CA PRO A 181 36.09 -93.99 39.84
C PRO A 181 34.78 -93.97 39.05
N GLU A 182 33.87 -94.92 39.32
CA GLU A 182 32.56 -95.00 38.65
C GLU A 182 31.60 -93.90 39.13
N ASP A 183 31.50 -93.68 40.45
CA ASP A 183 30.66 -92.62 41.04
C ASP A 183 31.20 -91.22 40.72
N ALA A 184 32.53 -91.06 40.73
CA ALA A 184 33.21 -89.83 40.33
C ALA A 184 32.87 -89.47 38.88
N LEU A 185 32.93 -90.45 37.97
CA LEU A 185 32.57 -90.27 36.57
C LEU A 185 31.08 -89.91 36.41
N MET A 186 30.18 -90.56 37.14
CA MET A 186 28.74 -90.26 37.09
C MET A 186 28.42 -88.84 37.60
N LEU A 187 29.08 -88.38 38.66
CA LEU A 187 28.94 -87.02 39.17
C LEU A 187 29.56 -85.97 38.23
N GLN A 188 30.71 -86.28 37.63
CA GLN A 188 31.33 -85.44 36.58
C GLN A 188 30.39 -85.29 35.38
N LEU A 189 29.89 -86.39 34.82
CA LEU A 189 28.96 -86.37 33.67
C LEU A 189 27.71 -85.53 33.96
N ARG A 190 27.13 -85.64 35.16
CA ARG A 190 26.00 -84.80 35.59
C ARG A 190 26.38 -83.32 35.73
N GLY A 191 27.55 -83.02 36.30
CA GLY A 191 28.04 -81.65 36.46
C GLY A 191 28.41 -80.96 35.14
N ASP A 192 29.00 -81.70 34.22
CA ASP A 192 29.37 -81.22 32.88
C ASP A 192 28.11 -81.03 32.01
N GLU A 193 27.11 -81.92 32.10
CA GLU A 193 25.83 -81.75 31.42
C GLU A 193 25.05 -80.53 31.96
N MET A 194 25.07 -80.32 33.28
CA MET A 194 24.51 -79.11 33.91
C MET A 194 25.18 -77.84 33.38
N GLU A 195 26.53 -77.80 33.34
CA GLU A 195 27.29 -76.67 32.82
C GLU A 195 27.00 -76.45 31.33
N ARG A 196 26.98 -77.51 30.52
CA ARG A 196 26.72 -77.45 29.07
C ARG A 196 25.34 -76.85 28.79
N ARG A 197 24.30 -77.29 29.51
CA ARG A 197 22.93 -76.75 29.41
C ARG A 197 22.86 -75.30 29.87
N TRP A 198 23.46 -74.98 31.02
CA TRP A 198 23.54 -73.61 31.54
C TRP A 198 24.22 -72.64 30.55
N GLN A 199 25.35 -73.03 29.96
CA GLN A 199 26.04 -72.24 28.94
C GLN A 199 25.18 -72.07 27.68
N ALA A 200 24.56 -73.15 27.19
CA ALA A 200 23.69 -73.11 26.02
C ALA A 200 22.49 -72.18 26.22
N LEU A 201 21.82 -72.26 27.38
CA LEU A 201 20.72 -71.37 27.76
C LEU A 201 21.15 -69.91 27.76
N ARG A 202 22.31 -69.58 28.37
CA ARG A 202 22.84 -68.20 28.41
C ARG A 202 23.20 -67.66 27.04
N THR A 203 23.85 -68.46 26.19
CA THR A 203 24.21 -68.06 24.82
C THR A 203 22.96 -67.82 23.97
N LYS A 204 22.04 -68.79 23.88
CA LYS A 204 20.78 -68.62 23.13
C LYS A 204 19.97 -67.41 23.60
N THR A 205 19.86 -67.21 24.92
CA THR A 205 19.16 -66.06 25.52
C THR A 205 19.79 -64.72 25.11
N SER A 206 21.12 -64.67 25.03
CA SER A 206 21.85 -63.48 24.55
C SER A 206 21.66 -63.27 23.05
N ASP A 207 21.71 -64.34 22.24
CA ASP A 207 21.55 -64.25 20.78
C ASP A 207 20.13 -63.82 20.40
N LEU A 208 19.11 -64.33 21.09
CA LEU A 208 17.71 -63.90 20.90
C LEU A 208 17.53 -62.43 21.29
N ARG A 209 18.14 -61.96 22.39
CA ARG A 209 18.12 -60.54 22.77
C ARG A 209 18.76 -59.68 21.67
N ASN A 210 19.98 -60.02 21.26
CA ASN A 210 20.73 -59.26 20.26
C ASN A 210 19.96 -59.18 18.92
N ARG A 211 19.28 -60.27 18.52
CA ARG A 211 18.39 -60.30 17.35
C ARG A 211 17.18 -59.37 17.50
N LEU A 212 16.50 -59.40 18.65
CA LEU A 212 15.33 -58.55 18.91
C LEU A 212 15.70 -57.06 18.99
N GLU A 213 16.83 -56.73 19.64
CA GLU A 213 17.36 -55.37 19.75
C GLU A 213 17.78 -54.83 18.37
N HIS A 214 18.59 -55.56 17.60
CA HIS A 214 19.00 -55.15 16.26
C HIS A 214 17.81 -54.93 15.31
N ASN A 215 16.80 -55.80 15.39
CA ASN A 215 15.56 -55.66 14.63
C ASN A 215 14.78 -54.40 15.05
N ALA A 216 14.66 -54.13 16.35
CA ALA A 216 14.02 -52.92 16.85
C ALA A 216 14.76 -51.63 16.42
N ASP A 217 16.09 -51.61 16.51
CA ASP A 217 16.93 -50.48 16.10
C ASP A 217 16.81 -50.20 14.61
N TYR A 218 16.79 -51.24 13.76
CA TYR A 218 16.57 -51.11 12.32
C TYR A 218 15.23 -50.41 12.00
N TRP A 219 14.13 -50.84 12.63
CA TRP A 219 12.81 -50.23 12.40
C TRP A 219 12.67 -48.84 13.02
N ASN A 220 13.36 -48.55 14.13
CA ASN A 220 13.43 -47.21 14.70
C ASN A 220 14.23 -46.26 13.81
N ALA A 221 15.36 -46.71 13.24
CA ALA A 221 16.14 -45.95 12.26
C ALA A 221 15.31 -45.68 10.98
N LEU A 222 14.53 -46.65 10.51
CA LEU A 222 13.59 -46.44 9.40
C LEU A 222 12.51 -45.40 9.76
N LEU A 223 11.95 -45.43 10.97
CA LEU A 223 10.98 -44.43 11.41
C LEU A 223 11.57 -43.01 11.45
N LEU A 224 12.83 -42.87 11.89
CA LEU A 224 13.54 -41.59 11.85
C LEU A 224 13.77 -41.13 10.40
N SER A 225 14.26 -42.02 9.53
CA SER A 225 14.43 -41.73 8.10
C SER A 225 13.13 -41.28 7.42
N LEU A 226 11.99 -41.93 7.69
CA LEU A 226 10.69 -41.51 7.16
C LEU A 226 10.29 -40.11 7.62
N ARG A 227 10.58 -39.74 8.88
CA ARG A 227 10.31 -38.40 9.42
C ARG A 227 11.20 -37.35 8.78
N GLU A 228 12.51 -37.60 8.70
CA GLU A 228 13.48 -36.71 8.05
C GLU A 228 13.12 -36.47 6.58
N LEU A 229 12.76 -37.53 5.85
CA LEU A 229 12.28 -37.44 4.47
C LEU A 229 10.96 -36.66 4.40
N THR A 230 10.03 -36.85 5.34
CA THR A 230 8.78 -36.10 5.39
C THR A 230 9.02 -34.61 5.61
N GLU A 231 9.93 -34.24 6.52
CA GLU A 231 10.32 -32.84 6.74
C GLU A 231 11.08 -32.25 5.55
N TRP A 232 11.91 -33.05 4.86
CA TRP A 232 12.58 -32.64 3.64
C TRP A 232 11.57 -32.36 2.53
N VAL A 233 10.57 -33.23 2.33
CA VAL A 233 9.47 -33.03 1.38
C VAL A 233 8.65 -31.79 1.74
N ILE A 234 8.34 -31.54 3.02
CA ILE A 234 7.63 -30.32 3.45
C ILE A 234 8.45 -29.06 3.12
N ARG A 235 9.75 -29.06 3.39
CA ARG A 235 10.64 -27.93 3.03
C ARG A 235 10.68 -27.72 1.52
N LYS A 236 10.79 -28.80 0.74
CA LYS A 236 10.81 -28.74 -0.73
C LYS A 236 9.47 -28.30 -1.33
N ASP A 237 8.34 -28.60 -0.70
CA ASP A 237 7.03 -28.06 -1.08
C ASP A 237 6.97 -26.53 -0.91
N THR A 238 7.58 -26.00 0.16
CA THR A 238 7.71 -24.54 0.34
C THR A 238 8.72 -23.89 -0.62
N GLU A 239 9.83 -24.55 -0.94
CA GLU A 239 10.79 -24.07 -1.94
C GLU A 239 10.19 -24.04 -3.36
N LEU A 240 9.42 -25.07 -3.73
CA LEU A 240 8.71 -25.13 -5.02
C LEU A 240 7.72 -23.97 -5.17
N GLY A 241 7.04 -23.57 -4.09
CA GLY A 241 6.15 -22.41 -4.08
C GLY A 241 6.86 -21.06 -4.31
N LEU A 242 8.19 -21.00 -4.18
CA LEU A 242 9.01 -19.82 -4.43
C LEU A 242 9.74 -19.87 -5.79
N ALA A 243 9.69 -20.99 -6.51
CA ALA A 243 10.38 -21.19 -7.79
C ALA A 243 9.66 -20.45 -8.94
N SER A 244 9.93 -19.16 -9.09
CA SER A 244 9.33 -18.31 -10.13
C SER A 244 9.98 -18.45 -11.52
N ARG A 245 11.19 -19.03 -11.61
CA ARG A 245 11.94 -19.16 -12.86
C ARG A 245 12.09 -20.62 -13.30
N GLN A 246 12.07 -20.82 -14.62
CA GLN A 246 12.20 -22.15 -15.25
C GLN A 246 13.54 -22.84 -14.94
N ASP A 247 14.63 -22.07 -14.81
CA ASP A 247 15.95 -22.62 -14.46
C ASP A 247 16.01 -23.10 -13.00
N ASP A 248 15.42 -22.34 -12.08
CA ASP A 248 15.31 -22.70 -10.67
C ASP A 248 14.46 -23.97 -10.50
N HIS A 249 13.36 -24.07 -11.27
CA HIS A 249 12.53 -25.28 -11.31
C HIS A 249 13.26 -26.50 -11.91
N ARG A 250 14.08 -26.31 -12.95
CA ARG A 250 14.93 -27.38 -13.51
C ARG A 250 15.93 -27.91 -12.46
N ALA A 251 16.58 -27.02 -11.73
CA ALA A 251 17.51 -27.39 -10.66
C ALA A 251 16.78 -28.10 -9.49
N PHE A 252 15.56 -27.66 -9.16
CA PHE A 252 14.70 -28.31 -8.18
C PHE A 252 14.28 -29.73 -8.60
N ARG A 253 13.87 -29.93 -9.87
CA ARG A 253 13.56 -31.26 -10.42
C ARG A 253 14.73 -32.23 -10.31
N GLN A 254 15.96 -31.78 -10.59
CA GLN A 254 17.15 -32.63 -10.42
C GLN A 254 17.28 -33.12 -8.97
N GLN A 255 17.09 -32.24 -7.98
CA GLN A 255 17.15 -32.61 -6.56
C GLN A 255 16.03 -33.57 -6.13
N LEU A 256 14.85 -33.52 -6.78
CA LEU A 256 13.81 -34.53 -6.61
C LEU A 256 14.26 -35.89 -7.15
N GLU A 257 14.74 -35.95 -8.39
CA GLU A 257 15.21 -37.21 -8.99
C GLU A 257 16.38 -37.84 -8.20
N ASP A 258 17.33 -37.02 -7.72
CA ASP A 258 18.44 -37.47 -6.88
C ASP A 258 17.96 -38.07 -5.53
N LYS A 259 16.78 -37.66 -5.03
CA LYS A 259 16.19 -38.13 -3.76
C LYS A 259 15.13 -39.21 -3.92
N ARG A 260 14.50 -39.32 -5.09
CA ARG A 260 13.54 -40.37 -5.46
C ARG A 260 13.93 -41.78 -5.00
N PRO A 261 15.13 -42.32 -5.32
CA PRO A 261 15.46 -43.70 -4.97
C PRO A 261 15.50 -43.96 -3.46
N LEU A 262 15.87 -42.95 -2.66
CA LEU A 262 15.87 -43.04 -1.20
C LEU A 262 14.45 -43.06 -0.63
N VAL A 263 13.56 -42.18 -1.13
CA VAL A 263 12.15 -42.14 -0.72
C VAL A 263 11.44 -43.45 -1.08
N GLU A 264 11.62 -43.94 -2.31
CA GLU A 264 11.02 -45.19 -2.78
C GLU A 264 11.60 -46.43 -2.08
N ALA A 265 12.87 -46.42 -1.66
CA ALA A 265 13.45 -47.46 -0.82
C ALA A 265 12.82 -47.47 0.59
N SER A 266 12.81 -46.32 1.29
CA SER A 266 12.25 -46.23 2.64
C SER A 266 10.74 -46.55 2.67
N LEU A 267 9.98 -46.10 1.66
CA LEU A 267 8.56 -46.47 1.52
C LEU A 267 8.37 -47.97 1.27
N ARG A 268 9.21 -48.63 0.46
CA ARG A 268 9.14 -50.09 0.25
C ARG A 268 9.45 -50.88 1.52
N SER A 269 10.53 -50.56 2.22
CA SER A 269 10.88 -51.21 3.50
C SER A 269 9.79 -51.05 4.55
N ALA A 270 9.17 -49.87 4.63
CA ALA A 270 8.06 -49.62 5.55
C ALA A 270 6.77 -50.36 5.14
N ARG A 271 6.47 -50.48 3.84
CA ARG A 271 5.35 -51.32 3.34
C ARG A 271 5.56 -52.79 3.69
N GLN A 272 6.79 -53.30 3.52
CA GLN A 272 7.15 -54.68 3.88
C GLN A 272 6.89 -54.96 5.36
N PHE A 273 7.40 -54.10 6.26
CA PHE A 273 7.13 -54.21 7.71
C PHE A 273 5.64 -54.20 8.04
N VAL A 274 4.89 -53.27 7.45
CA VAL A 274 3.45 -53.12 7.69
C VAL A 274 2.65 -54.33 7.22
N SER A 275 3.10 -55.01 6.16
CA SER A 275 2.44 -56.20 5.60
C SER A 275 2.64 -57.49 6.41
N GLY A 276 3.69 -57.57 7.24
CA GLY A 276 3.99 -58.74 8.10
C GLY A 276 3.23 -58.79 9.44
N ASP A 277 2.22 -57.94 9.58
CA ASP A 277 1.37 -57.69 10.76
C ASP A 277 2.04 -57.63 12.17
N PRO A 278 2.94 -56.65 12.40
CA PRO A 278 3.39 -56.32 13.74
C PRO A 278 2.34 -55.46 14.47
N SER A 279 1.71 -56.02 15.50
CA SER A 279 0.84 -55.23 16.38
C SER A 279 1.66 -54.35 17.34
N GLY A 280 1.32 -53.07 17.47
CA GLY A 280 1.99 -52.17 18.42
C GLY A 280 2.17 -50.72 17.97
N GLU A 281 2.80 -49.93 18.83
CA GLU A 281 2.98 -48.48 18.62
C GLU A 281 3.97 -48.13 17.51
N LEU A 282 5.09 -48.84 17.43
CA LEU A 282 6.07 -48.64 16.35
C LEU A 282 5.42 -48.88 14.98
N ALA A 283 4.61 -49.93 14.84
CA ALA A 283 3.85 -50.20 13.63
C ALA A 283 2.80 -49.12 13.34
N ARG A 284 2.05 -48.63 14.33
CA ARG A 284 1.16 -47.47 14.16
C ARG A 284 1.92 -46.21 13.71
N ASN A 285 3.11 -45.98 14.23
CA ASN A 285 3.94 -44.82 13.88
C ASN A 285 4.48 -44.93 12.46
N LEU A 286 5.03 -46.10 12.10
CA LEU A 286 5.49 -46.41 10.74
C LEU A 286 4.35 -46.34 9.72
N ARG A 287 3.15 -46.89 10.01
CA ARG A 287 1.96 -46.76 9.14
C ARG A 287 1.59 -45.28 8.91
N ARG A 288 1.58 -44.46 9.97
CA ARG A 288 1.26 -43.01 9.86
C ARG A 288 2.28 -42.23 9.03
N GLU A 289 3.58 -42.38 9.32
CA GLU A 289 4.62 -41.67 8.57
C GLU A 289 4.79 -42.21 7.14
N LEU A 290 4.53 -43.50 6.88
CA LEU A 290 4.48 -44.08 5.53
C LEU A 290 3.39 -43.43 4.67
N VAL A 291 2.17 -43.31 5.18
CA VAL A 291 1.06 -42.67 4.44
C VAL A 291 1.38 -41.19 4.21
N LYS A 292 1.76 -40.49 5.28
CA LYS A 292 2.11 -39.06 5.25
C LYS A 292 3.27 -38.73 4.32
N LEU A 293 4.32 -39.55 4.26
CA LEU A 293 5.42 -39.39 3.31
C LEU A 293 4.96 -39.69 1.88
N SER A 294 4.23 -40.79 1.67
CA SER A 294 3.73 -41.19 0.34
C SER A 294 2.84 -40.10 -0.26
N ASP A 295 1.86 -39.59 0.50
CA ASP A 295 0.91 -38.58 0.05
C ASP A 295 1.63 -37.25 -0.26
N LYS A 296 2.54 -36.83 0.62
CA LYS A 296 3.31 -35.58 0.43
C LYS A 296 4.32 -35.67 -0.70
N TRP A 297 4.98 -36.83 -0.88
CA TRP A 297 5.92 -37.06 -1.98
C TRP A 297 5.20 -37.01 -3.33
N ASN A 298 4.08 -37.74 -3.46
CA ASN A 298 3.29 -37.75 -4.68
C ASN A 298 2.78 -36.33 -5.00
N ALA A 299 2.16 -35.65 -4.04
CA ALA A 299 1.68 -34.28 -4.23
C ALA A 299 2.80 -33.28 -4.58
N LEU A 300 4.03 -33.48 -4.12
CA LEU A 300 5.18 -32.65 -4.48
C LEU A 300 5.64 -32.90 -5.93
N VAL A 301 5.66 -34.17 -6.36
CA VAL A 301 5.95 -34.56 -7.74
C VAL A 301 4.88 -34.01 -8.69
N ASP A 302 3.60 -34.23 -8.38
CA ASP A 302 2.47 -33.75 -9.18
C ASP A 302 2.51 -32.23 -9.38
N LYS A 303 2.73 -31.45 -8.29
CA LYS A 303 2.90 -29.99 -8.37
C LYS A 303 4.10 -29.58 -9.24
N SER A 304 5.21 -30.32 -9.16
CA SER A 304 6.42 -30.05 -9.95
C SER A 304 6.19 -30.29 -11.43
N ASP A 305 5.42 -31.33 -11.79
CA ASP A 305 5.08 -31.65 -13.18
C ASP A 305 4.01 -30.71 -13.74
N GLU A 306 3.03 -30.29 -12.94
CA GLU A 306 2.15 -29.18 -13.28
C GLU A 306 2.94 -27.88 -13.54
N LEU A 307 3.93 -27.55 -12.71
CA LEU A 307 4.72 -26.34 -12.90
C LEU A 307 5.61 -26.41 -14.15
N ALA A 308 6.21 -27.58 -14.45
CA ALA A 308 6.95 -27.80 -15.69
C ALA A 308 6.07 -27.61 -16.93
N THR A 309 4.90 -28.25 -16.97
CA THR A 309 3.98 -28.14 -18.12
C THR A 309 3.48 -26.70 -18.32
N ARG A 310 3.26 -25.94 -17.24
CA ARG A 310 2.98 -24.49 -17.32
C ARG A 310 4.16 -23.70 -17.90
N PHE A 311 5.40 -23.98 -17.48
CA PHE A 311 6.58 -23.32 -18.07
C PHE A 311 6.77 -23.65 -19.55
N GLU A 312 6.56 -24.90 -19.97
CA GLU A 312 6.61 -25.31 -21.39
C GLU A 312 5.51 -24.61 -22.21
N GLN A 313 4.28 -24.56 -21.72
CA GLN A 313 3.18 -23.82 -22.36
C GLN A 313 3.46 -22.31 -22.46
N ASN A 314 4.01 -21.70 -21.40
CA ASN A 314 4.39 -20.29 -21.41
C ASN A 314 5.55 -20.00 -22.37
N SER A 315 6.52 -20.91 -22.48
CA SER A 315 7.62 -20.81 -23.45
C SER A 315 7.12 -20.87 -24.90
N LEU A 316 6.20 -21.80 -25.21
CA LEU A 316 5.54 -21.89 -26.52
C LEU A 316 4.71 -20.63 -26.84
N LYS A 317 3.91 -20.14 -25.89
CA LYS A 317 3.14 -18.89 -26.04
C LYS A 317 4.04 -17.67 -26.21
N LEU A 318 5.17 -17.60 -25.51
CA LEU A 318 6.13 -16.51 -25.64
C LEU A 318 6.77 -16.52 -27.03
N SER A 319 7.18 -17.69 -27.54
CA SER A 319 7.70 -17.83 -28.90
C SER A 319 6.68 -17.40 -29.97
N GLN A 320 5.41 -17.78 -29.80
CA GLN A 320 4.31 -17.31 -30.67
C GLN A 320 4.15 -15.78 -30.61
N LEU A 321 4.15 -15.20 -29.40
CA LEU A 321 4.09 -13.75 -29.21
C LEU A 321 5.27 -13.04 -29.85
N THR A 322 6.49 -13.56 -29.73
CA THR A 322 7.69 -13.01 -30.40
C THR A 322 7.50 -12.99 -31.93
N SER A 323 7.06 -14.09 -32.55
CA SER A 323 6.81 -14.15 -34.00
C SER A 323 5.74 -13.14 -34.44
N ILE A 324 4.61 -13.06 -33.71
CA ILE A 324 3.54 -12.11 -34.03
C ILE A 324 4.04 -10.67 -33.88
N LEU A 325 4.81 -10.36 -32.82
CA LEU A 325 5.39 -9.04 -32.61
C LEU A 325 6.38 -8.65 -33.71
N GLU A 326 7.30 -9.54 -34.10
CA GLU A 326 8.27 -9.25 -35.16
C GLU A 326 7.58 -8.98 -36.51
N GLU A 327 6.63 -9.83 -36.88
CA GLU A 327 5.85 -9.67 -38.09
C GLU A 327 4.89 -8.46 -38.07
N THR A 328 4.29 -8.11 -36.93
CA THR A 328 3.40 -6.94 -36.79
C THR A 328 4.18 -5.64 -36.78
N CYS A 329 5.26 -5.54 -36.00
CA CYS A 329 6.08 -4.33 -35.95
C CYS A 329 6.90 -4.14 -37.23
N GLY A 330 7.26 -5.24 -37.91
CA GLY A 330 7.74 -5.22 -39.29
C GLY A 330 6.68 -4.70 -40.28
N ALA A 331 5.40 -5.00 -40.09
CA ALA A 331 4.31 -4.46 -40.91
C ALA A 331 4.03 -2.97 -40.62
N VAL A 332 3.98 -2.56 -39.35
CA VAL A 332 3.91 -1.15 -38.92
C VAL A 332 5.06 -0.37 -39.56
N GLY A 333 6.30 -0.84 -39.41
CA GLY A 333 7.49 -0.19 -39.99
C GLY A 333 7.56 -0.21 -41.53
N ARG A 334 6.79 -1.05 -42.23
CA ARG A 334 6.61 -0.93 -43.69
C ARG A 334 5.61 0.18 -44.04
N LEU A 335 4.51 0.27 -43.32
CA LEU A 335 3.48 1.27 -43.55
C LEU A 335 3.91 2.68 -43.12
N GLU A 336 4.66 2.82 -42.02
CA GLU A 336 5.31 4.07 -41.62
C GLU A 336 6.29 4.57 -42.69
N ARG A 337 7.10 3.68 -43.27
CA ARG A 337 7.98 4.07 -44.39
C ARG A 337 7.18 4.51 -45.64
N ALA A 338 5.97 4.02 -45.82
CA ALA A 338 5.07 4.50 -46.85
C ALA A 338 4.44 5.87 -46.52
N THR A 339 4.40 6.33 -45.26
CA THR A 339 3.97 7.69 -44.93
C THR A 339 5.08 8.72 -45.19
N LEU A 340 6.35 8.33 -45.05
CA LEU A 340 7.51 9.17 -45.39
C LEU A 340 7.59 9.52 -46.89
N THR A 341 6.92 8.76 -47.77
CA THR A 341 6.87 9.05 -49.22
C THR A 341 5.73 9.98 -49.61
N TRP A 342 4.90 10.45 -48.66
CA TRP A 342 3.77 11.32 -48.96
C TRP A 342 4.19 12.76 -49.32
N SER A 343 4.15 13.08 -50.61
CA SER A 343 4.29 14.43 -51.15
C SER A 343 3.00 15.25 -51.05
N GLY A 344 3.07 16.58 -51.14
CA GLY A 344 1.88 17.40 -51.37
C GLY A 344 1.29 17.14 -52.78
N PRO A 345 -0.04 16.91 -52.93
CA PRO A 345 -0.68 16.87 -54.24
C PRO A 345 -0.52 18.21 -54.99
N ARG A 346 -0.12 18.16 -56.26
CA ARG A 346 0.10 19.35 -57.12
C ARG A 346 -1.10 19.67 -58.00
N SER A 347 -2.06 18.75 -58.10
CA SER A 347 -3.31 18.95 -58.83
C SER A 347 -4.47 18.14 -58.23
N ALA A 348 -5.71 18.55 -58.54
CA ALA A 348 -6.92 17.80 -58.14
C ALA A 348 -7.03 16.42 -58.83
N ALA A 349 -6.31 16.17 -59.93
CA ALA A 349 -6.22 14.84 -60.55
C ALA A 349 -5.27 13.93 -59.76
N GLU A 350 -4.06 14.41 -59.47
CA GLU A 350 -3.07 13.71 -58.64
C GLU A 350 -3.61 13.42 -57.23
N ALA A 351 -4.39 14.34 -56.65
CA ALA A 351 -5.06 14.11 -55.36
C ALA A 351 -6.07 12.94 -55.40
N ARG A 352 -6.74 12.68 -56.53
CA ARG A 352 -7.63 11.51 -56.70
C ARG A 352 -6.86 10.20 -56.81
N GLU A 353 -5.73 10.20 -57.54
CA GLU A 353 -4.85 9.04 -57.63
C GLU A 353 -4.21 8.71 -56.28
N LEU A 354 -3.74 9.73 -55.55
CA LEU A 354 -3.22 9.57 -54.20
C LEU A 354 -4.30 9.09 -53.21
N LEU A 355 -5.57 9.48 -53.36
CA LEU A 355 -6.68 8.90 -52.59
C LEU A 355 -6.92 7.43 -52.92
N ALA A 356 -6.80 7.02 -54.19
CA ALA A 356 -6.91 5.62 -54.58
C ALA A 356 -5.79 4.77 -53.96
N GLY A 357 -4.54 5.28 -53.98
CA GLY A 357 -3.41 4.66 -53.29
C GLY A 357 -3.58 4.61 -51.77
N LEU A 358 -4.14 5.66 -51.16
CA LEU A 358 -4.39 5.70 -49.72
C LEU A 358 -5.47 4.68 -49.30
N ARG A 359 -6.50 4.45 -50.10
CA ARG A 359 -7.51 3.39 -49.84
C ARG A 359 -6.88 2.00 -49.80
N ALA A 360 -5.85 1.73 -50.61
CA ALA A 360 -5.12 0.46 -50.56
C ALA A 360 -4.31 0.31 -49.25
N LEU A 361 -3.77 1.41 -48.71
CA LEU A 361 -3.15 1.44 -47.37
C LEU A 361 -4.21 1.29 -46.25
N GLU A 362 -5.39 1.91 -46.38
CA GLU A 362 -6.50 1.73 -45.44
C GLU A 362 -6.96 0.26 -45.35
N GLN A 363 -6.90 -0.50 -46.44
CA GLN A 363 -7.22 -1.95 -46.43
C GLN A 363 -6.20 -2.80 -45.65
N GLN A 364 -4.96 -2.31 -45.43
CA GLN A 364 -3.93 -3.01 -44.64
C GLN A 364 -4.06 -2.76 -43.12
N LEU A 365 -4.86 -1.78 -42.69
CA LEU A 365 -5.06 -1.46 -41.27
C LEU A 365 -5.86 -2.54 -40.51
N PRO A 366 -7.03 -3.03 -40.98
CA PRO A 366 -7.80 -4.06 -40.27
C PRO A 366 -7.05 -5.37 -39.96
N PRO A 367 -6.28 -5.99 -40.89
CA PRO A 367 -5.51 -7.19 -40.55
C PRO A 367 -4.35 -6.89 -39.58
N LEU A 368 -3.78 -5.67 -39.63
CA LEU A 368 -2.75 -5.25 -38.67
C LEU A 368 -3.33 -5.04 -37.26
N GLN A 369 -4.54 -4.47 -37.15
CA GLN A 369 -5.26 -4.33 -35.89
C GLN A 369 -5.57 -5.69 -35.26
N ARG A 370 -6.12 -6.65 -36.03
CA ARG A 370 -6.40 -8.00 -35.53
C ARG A 370 -5.16 -8.69 -34.97
N ARG A 371 -4.01 -8.59 -35.67
CA ARG A 371 -2.76 -9.19 -35.21
C ARG A 371 -2.17 -8.50 -33.98
N LEU A 372 -2.42 -7.20 -33.78
CA LEU A 372 -2.12 -6.50 -32.52
C LEU A 372 -3.06 -6.90 -31.38
N GLU A 373 -4.34 -7.18 -31.66
CA GLU A 373 -5.29 -7.72 -30.69
C GLU A 373 -4.93 -9.15 -30.27
N GLU A 374 -4.53 -10.00 -31.22
CA GLU A 374 -3.98 -11.34 -30.98
C GLU A 374 -2.72 -11.29 -30.12
N ALA A 375 -1.74 -10.44 -30.47
CA ALA A 375 -0.54 -10.21 -29.66
C ALA A 375 -0.88 -9.72 -28.25
N ARG A 376 -1.85 -8.81 -28.11
CA ARG A 376 -2.30 -8.30 -26.81
C ARG A 376 -3.00 -9.39 -25.98
N ALA A 377 -3.79 -10.25 -26.59
CA ALA A 377 -4.44 -11.37 -25.91
C ALA A 377 -3.43 -12.40 -25.41
N GLN A 378 -2.40 -12.72 -26.22
CA GLN A 378 -1.31 -13.60 -25.79
C GLN A 378 -0.44 -12.97 -24.69
N ALA A 379 -0.10 -11.68 -24.82
CA ALA A 379 0.63 -10.95 -23.79
C ALA A 379 -0.13 -10.92 -22.45
N ALA A 380 -1.45 -10.65 -22.47
CA ALA A 380 -2.27 -10.65 -21.25
C ALA A 380 -2.34 -12.03 -20.57
N GLN A 381 -2.34 -13.14 -21.34
CA GLN A 381 -2.26 -14.48 -20.77
C GLN A 381 -0.90 -14.78 -20.12
N LEU A 382 0.20 -14.30 -20.72
CA LEU A 382 1.55 -14.44 -20.16
C LEU A 382 1.75 -13.54 -18.93
N ASP A 383 1.18 -12.34 -18.94
CA ASP A 383 1.24 -11.37 -17.83
C ASP A 383 0.46 -11.87 -16.60
N ALA A 384 -0.75 -12.41 -16.81
CA ALA A 384 -1.51 -13.09 -15.75
C ALA A 384 -0.79 -14.32 -15.16
N ALA A 385 0.11 -14.94 -15.93
CA ALA A 385 0.99 -16.02 -15.49
C ALA A 385 2.36 -15.54 -14.98
N GLN A 386 2.57 -14.22 -14.86
CA GLN A 386 3.84 -13.57 -14.47
C GLN A 386 5.05 -13.97 -15.33
N ALA A 387 4.80 -14.39 -16.58
CA ALA A 387 5.76 -14.95 -17.51
C ALA A 387 6.05 -14.04 -18.72
N LEU A 388 5.47 -12.84 -18.79
CA LEU A 388 5.72 -11.87 -19.85
C LEU A 388 7.03 -11.09 -19.59
N PRO A 389 8.07 -11.18 -20.45
CA PRO A 389 9.28 -10.41 -20.26
C PRO A 389 9.02 -8.91 -20.52
N PRO A 390 9.60 -7.98 -19.72
CA PRO A 390 9.34 -6.54 -19.85
C PRO A 390 9.76 -5.98 -21.23
N GLN A 391 10.77 -6.59 -21.87
CA GLN A 391 11.17 -6.25 -23.25
C GLN A 391 10.07 -6.54 -24.28
N HIS A 392 9.27 -7.59 -24.08
CA HIS A 392 8.16 -7.93 -24.98
C HIS A 392 6.94 -7.05 -24.72
N ALA A 393 6.68 -6.71 -23.45
CA ALA A 393 5.66 -5.71 -23.08
C ALA A 393 5.97 -4.33 -23.70
N ALA A 394 7.19 -3.81 -23.52
CA ALA A 394 7.62 -2.54 -24.09
C ALA A 394 7.59 -2.53 -25.63
N LYS A 395 8.00 -3.63 -26.28
CA LYS A 395 7.86 -3.79 -27.74
C LYS A 395 6.39 -3.77 -28.19
N LEU A 396 5.49 -4.42 -27.47
CA LEU A 396 4.05 -4.40 -27.78
C LEU A 396 3.47 -2.98 -27.63
N GLU A 397 3.85 -2.24 -26.58
CA GLU A 397 3.40 -0.88 -26.35
C GLU A 397 3.92 0.11 -27.40
N ASP A 398 5.21 0.10 -27.74
CA ASP A 398 5.79 0.88 -28.85
C ASP A 398 5.02 0.63 -30.16
N CYS A 399 4.86 -0.65 -30.49
CA CYS A 399 4.24 -1.10 -31.72
C CYS A 399 2.75 -0.74 -31.79
N GLN A 400 2.03 -0.78 -30.66
CA GLN A 400 0.67 -0.25 -30.55
C GLN A 400 0.62 1.28 -30.69
N GLY A 401 1.52 2.01 -30.03
CA GLY A 401 1.59 3.48 -30.11
C GLY A 401 1.82 3.94 -31.55
N ARG A 402 2.81 3.33 -32.21
CA ARG A 402 3.13 3.52 -33.62
C ARG A 402 1.99 3.15 -34.57
N ALA A 403 1.30 2.03 -34.34
CA ALA A 403 0.12 1.68 -35.13
C ALA A 403 -1.03 2.69 -34.97
N ARG A 404 -1.24 3.25 -33.77
CA ARG A 404 -2.21 4.34 -33.55
C ARG A 404 -1.80 5.63 -34.26
N ALA A 405 -0.52 6.01 -34.18
CA ALA A 405 0.02 7.18 -34.86
C ALA A 405 -0.10 7.05 -36.39
N LEU A 406 0.25 5.89 -36.95
CA LEU A 406 0.05 5.55 -38.35
C LEU A 406 -1.43 5.67 -38.77
N GLN A 407 -2.36 5.17 -37.94
CA GLN A 407 -3.79 5.24 -38.24
C GLN A 407 -4.35 6.68 -38.15
N ALA A 408 -3.78 7.52 -37.28
CA ALA A 408 -4.08 8.95 -37.24
C ALA A 408 -3.52 9.67 -38.49
N ALA A 409 -2.27 9.42 -38.85
CA ALA A 409 -1.62 9.97 -40.04
C ALA A 409 -2.36 9.60 -41.34
N ILE A 410 -2.84 8.35 -41.46
CA ILE A 410 -3.66 7.93 -42.62
C ILE A 410 -5.00 8.67 -42.65
N ARG A 411 -5.66 8.89 -41.50
CA ARG A 411 -6.90 9.68 -41.42
C ARG A 411 -6.68 11.15 -41.80
N GLU A 412 -5.64 11.77 -41.25
CA GLU A 412 -5.26 13.16 -41.58
C GLU A 412 -4.92 13.29 -43.06
N ARG A 413 -4.09 12.39 -43.60
CA ARG A 413 -3.73 12.36 -45.02
C ARG A 413 -4.95 12.17 -45.92
N ARG A 414 -5.92 11.35 -45.52
CA ARG A 414 -7.19 11.20 -46.23
C ARG A 414 -7.96 12.51 -46.24
N GLN A 415 -8.03 13.19 -45.10
CA GLN A 415 -8.70 14.48 -44.98
C GLN A 415 -8.06 15.53 -45.90
N VAL A 416 -6.73 15.68 -45.83
CA VAL A 416 -5.95 16.61 -46.69
C VAL A 416 -6.11 16.31 -48.18
N LEU A 417 -6.04 15.04 -48.59
CA LEU A 417 -6.24 14.70 -50.00
C LEU A 417 -7.69 14.90 -50.44
N THR A 418 -8.67 14.65 -49.57
CA THR A 418 -10.10 14.90 -49.87
C THR A 418 -10.38 16.39 -50.03
N THR A 419 -9.88 17.25 -49.12
CA THR A 419 -10.00 18.70 -49.28
C THR A 419 -9.28 19.20 -50.53
N THR A 420 -8.11 18.63 -50.87
CA THR A 420 -7.40 19.01 -52.10
C THR A 420 -8.11 18.55 -53.38
N THR A 421 -8.81 17.40 -53.38
CA THR A 421 -9.65 17.02 -54.54
C THR A 421 -10.85 17.95 -54.75
N HIS A 422 -11.27 18.67 -53.71
CA HIS A 422 -12.27 19.74 -53.78
C HIS A 422 -11.65 21.14 -53.97
N GLY A 423 -10.31 21.23 -53.94
CA GLY A 423 -9.55 22.41 -54.37
C GLY A 423 -9.37 23.48 -53.30
N GLU A 424 -8.65 23.20 -52.20
CA GLU A 424 -7.98 24.22 -51.39
C GLU A 424 -6.90 23.63 -50.47
N ILE A 425 -5.69 24.23 -50.47
CA ILE A 425 -4.69 24.09 -49.39
C ILE A 425 -4.24 25.49 -48.98
N SER A 426 -4.99 26.06 -48.05
CA SER A 426 -4.55 27.05 -47.07
C SER A 426 -5.02 26.54 -45.69
N PRO A 427 -4.74 27.19 -44.55
CA PRO A 427 -5.17 26.70 -43.22
C PRO A 427 -6.70 26.82 -43.04
N GLY A 428 -7.44 25.93 -43.69
CA GLY A 428 -8.87 26.10 -44.00
C GLY A 428 -9.11 27.20 -45.05
N PRO A 429 -10.37 27.41 -45.48
CA PRO A 429 -10.77 28.75 -45.88
C PRO A 429 -10.54 29.66 -44.67
N SER A 430 -10.04 30.87 -44.91
CA SER A 430 -9.87 31.85 -43.84
C SER A 430 -11.23 32.15 -43.20
N SER A 431 -11.38 31.90 -41.90
CA SER A 431 -12.56 32.25 -41.10
C SER A 431 -12.87 33.75 -41.12
N VAL A 432 -11.86 34.54 -41.45
CA VAL A 432 -11.93 35.99 -41.71
C VAL A 432 -11.82 36.30 -43.20
N GLN A 433 -12.62 37.25 -43.67
CA GLN A 433 -12.55 37.78 -45.04
C GLN A 433 -11.74 39.09 -45.06
N PRO A 434 -11.10 39.43 -46.20
CA PRO A 434 -10.43 40.72 -46.38
C PRO A 434 -11.35 41.90 -45.96
N PRO A 435 -10.85 42.92 -45.23
CA PRO A 435 -9.45 43.27 -45.00
C PRO A 435 -8.76 42.55 -43.83
N TRP A 436 -9.39 41.53 -43.23
CA TRP A 436 -8.84 40.81 -42.10
C TRP A 436 -7.98 39.62 -42.52
N GLU A 437 -6.88 39.41 -41.80
CA GLU A 437 -5.99 38.24 -41.89
C GLU A 437 -5.89 37.56 -40.52
N ARG A 438 -5.83 36.23 -40.51
CA ARG A 438 -5.63 35.39 -39.33
C ARG A 438 -4.20 34.89 -39.28
N ALA A 439 -3.45 35.30 -38.25
CA ALA A 439 -2.08 34.86 -37.97
C ALA A 439 -2.02 34.06 -36.65
N VAL A 440 -0.84 33.52 -36.31
CA VAL A 440 -0.62 32.73 -35.09
C VAL A 440 0.70 33.08 -34.42
N THR A 441 0.72 33.10 -33.09
CA THR A 441 1.96 33.28 -32.29
C THR A 441 2.85 32.03 -32.35
N PRO A 442 4.09 32.07 -31.83
CA PRO A 442 4.93 30.86 -31.69
C PRO A 442 4.22 29.74 -30.92
N ASN A 443 3.48 30.09 -29.86
CA ASN A 443 2.63 29.19 -29.05
C ASN A 443 1.30 28.82 -29.72
N LYS A 444 1.17 29.08 -31.04
CA LYS A 444 0.00 28.76 -31.89
C LYS A 444 -1.30 29.49 -31.54
N VAL A 445 -1.27 30.46 -30.62
CA VAL A 445 -2.43 31.30 -30.29
C VAL A 445 -2.82 32.15 -31.52
N PRO A 446 -4.08 32.10 -32.00
CA PRO A 446 -4.50 32.94 -33.11
C PRO A 446 -4.58 34.42 -32.72
N TYR A 447 -4.25 35.29 -33.66
CA TYR A 447 -4.52 36.72 -33.60
C TYR A 447 -4.92 37.24 -34.99
N TYR A 448 -5.58 38.38 -35.03
CA TYR A 448 -6.23 38.90 -36.23
C TYR A 448 -5.70 40.28 -36.58
N ILE A 449 -5.29 40.45 -37.84
CA ILE A 449 -4.73 41.70 -38.36
C ILE A 449 -5.78 42.33 -39.26
N ASN A 450 -6.13 43.59 -39.02
CA ASN A 450 -6.99 44.36 -39.91
C ASN A 450 -6.15 45.29 -40.78
N HIS A 451 -5.92 44.91 -42.04
CA HIS A 451 -5.11 45.67 -42.99
C HIS A 451 -5.73 47.01 -43.40
N SER A 452 -7.04 47.25 -43.19
CA SER A 452 -7.65 48.56 -43.48
C SER A 452 -7.54 49.56 -42.34
N MET A 453 -7.25 49.08 -41.13
CA MET A 453 -7.11 49.92 -39.92
C MET A 453 -5.70 49.89 -39.33
N GLU A 454 -4.79 49.09 -39.90
CA GLU A 454 -3.43 48.83 -39.39
C GLU A 454 -3.41 48.38 -37.91
N THR A 455 -4.48 47.70 -37.46
CA THR A 455 -4.64 47.24 -36.07
C THR A 455 -4.54 45.73 -35.95
N THR A 456 -3.99 45.26 -34.83
CA THR A 456 -3.95 43.84 -34.45
C THR A 456 -4.83 43.59 -33.23
N HIS A 457 -5.64 42.53 -33.28
CA HIS A 457 -6.62 42.17 -32.26
C HIS A 457 -6.44 40.70 -31.85
N TRP A 458 -6.63 40.38 -30.57
CA TRP A 458 -6.68 38.99 -30.12
C TRP A 458 -8.02 38.32 -30.44
N ASP A 459 -9.08 39.12 -30.60
CA ASP A 459 -10.42 38.63 -30.83
C ASP A 459 -10.79 38.58 -32.30
N HIS A 460 -11.56 37.55 -32.66
CA HIS A 460 -12.02 37.35 -34.02
C HIS A 460 -12.95 38.53 -34.44
N PRO A 461 -12.99 38.97 -35.70
CA PRO A 461 -13.81 40.12 -36.13
C PRO A 461 -15.30 39.99 -35.78
N GLN A 462 -15.85 38.78 -35.93
CA GLN A 462 -17.23 38.49 -35.50
C GLN A 462 -17.42 38.40 -33.97
N MET A 463 -16.35 38.21 -33.20
CA MET A 463 -16.37 38.32 -31.73
C MET A 463 -16.34 39.79 -31.30
N LEU A 464 -15.59 40.65 -31.99
CA LEU A 464 -15.63 42.11 -31.78
C LEU A 464 -17.03 42.68 -32.08
N GLU A 465 -17.64 42.27 -33.20
CA GLU A 465 -19.04 42.57 -33.53
C GLU A 465 -20.00 42.11 -32.42
N LEU A 466 -19.85 40.86 -31.96
CA LEU A 466 -20.66 40.29 -30.89
C LEU A 466 -20.50 41.08 -29.58
N ALA A 467 -19.27 41.44 -29.19
CA ALA A 467 -18.98 42.21 -27.98
C ALA A 467 -19.72 43.56 -27.97
N GLY A 468 -19.76 44.27 -29.11
CA GLY A 468 -20.58 45.47 -29.28
C GLY A 468 -22.08 45.21 -29.06
N GLY A 469 -22.60 44.08 -29.53
CA GLY A 469 -23.98 43.64 -29.24
C GLY A 469 -24.22 43.25 -27.78
N LEU A 470 -23.23 42.66 -27.09
CA LEU A 470 -23.32 42.30 -25.67
C LEU A 470 -23.43 43.53 -24.76
N LEU A 471 -22.84 44.67 -25.15
CA LEU A 471 -22.95 45.93 -24.42
C LEU A 471 -24.39 46.48 -24.42
N GLN A 472 -25.15 46.30 -25.49
CA GLN A 472 -26.56 46.74 -25.56
C GLN A 472 -27.44 46.00 -24.53
N LEU A 473 -27.05 44.78 -24.14
CA LEU A 473 -27.75 44.02 -23.11
C LEU A 473 -27.53 44.59 -21.69
N ASN A 474 -26.62 45.55 -21.50
CA ASN A 474 -26.43 46.23 -20.21
C ASN A 474 -27.66 47.01 -19.74
N GLU A 475 -28.58 47.38 -20.64
CA GLU A 475 -29.88 47.98 -20.28
C GLU A 475 -30.78 47.04 -19.45
N VAL A 476 -30.52 45.73 -19.46
CA VAL A 476 -31.30 44.74 -18.70
C VAL A 476 -30.99 44.89 -17.21
N ARG A 477 -31.98 45.38 -16.45
CA ARG A 477 -31.84 45.74 -15.03
C ARG A 477 -31.41 44.59 -14.12
N PHE A 478 -31.79 43.36 -14.46
CA PHE A 478 -31.57 42.17 -13.62
C PHE A 478 -30.34 41.38 -14.10
N SER A 479 -29.30 41.30 -13.27
CA SER A 479 -28.01 40.65 -13.59
C SER A 479 -28.15 39.21 -14.08
N ALA A 480 -28.97 38.38 -13.43
CA ALA A 480 -29.18 36.98 -13.81
C ALA A 480 -29.73 36.84 -15.25
N TYR A 481 -30.70 37.68 -15.65
CA TYR A 481 -31.22 37.69 -17.02
C TYR A 481 -30.24 38.34 -18.00
N ARG A 482 -29.55 39.41 -17.60
CA ARG A 482 -28.54 40.08 -18.44
C ARG A 482 -27.39 39.13 -18.81
N THR A 483 -26.82 38.46 -17.83
CA THR A 483 -25.76 37.45 -18.01
C THR A 483 -26.24 36.29 -18.88
N ALA A 484 -27.44 35.79 -18.62
CA ALA A 484 -28.04 34.72 -19.39
C ALA A 484 -28.35 35.11 -20.84
N LEU A 485 -28.79 36.35 -21.11
CA LEU A 485 -28.97 36.88 -22.48
C LEU A 485 -27.62 37.03 -23.20
N LYS A 486 -26.60 37.58 -22.51
CA LYS A 486 -25.24 37.69 -23.04
C LYS A 486 -24.70 36.31 -23.44
N LEU A 487 -24.81 35.33 -22.54
CA LEU A 487 -24.43 33.94 -22.82
C LEU A 487 -25.26 33.31 -23.93
N ARG A 488 -26.56 33.61 -24.04
CA ARG A 488 -27.40 33.06 -25.12
C ARG A 488 -27.01 33.61 -26.49
N ALA A 489 -26.59 34.88 -26.57
CA ALA A 489 -26.05 35.48 -27.80
C ALA A 489 -24.73 34.82 -28.20
N ILE A 490 -23.81 34.62 -27.25
CA ILE A 490 -22.55 33.87 -27.44
C ILE A 490 -22.84 32.43 -27.90
N GLN A 491 -23.69 31.71 -27.18
CA GLN A 491 -24.04 30.32 -27.46
C GLN A 491 -24.49 30.10 -28.91
N LYS A 492 -25.32 31.02 -29.43
CA LYS A 492 -25.79 31.02 -30.82
C LYS A 492 -24.70 31.39 -31.82
N LYS A 493 -23.94 32.46 -31.59
CA LYS A 493 -22.89 32.93 -32.51
C LYS A 493 -21.76 31.90 -32.65
N LEU A 494 -21.51 31.11 -31.61
CA LEU A 494 -20.56 29.98 -31.61
C LEU A 494 -21.18 28.67 -32.14
N GLY A 495 -22.50 28.59 -32.37
CA GLY A 495 -23.19 27.35 -32.76
C GLY A 495 -23.20 26.24 -31.69
N LEU A 496 -22.86 26.56 -30.43
CA LEU A 496 -22.84 25.58 -29.33
C LEU A 496 -24.24 25.15 -28.89
N ASP A 497 -25.29 25.88 -29.27
CA ASP A 497 -26.67 25.45 -29.07
C ASP A 497 -27.15 24.37 -30.05
N MET A 498 -26.34 24.01 -31.05
CA MET A 498 -26.51 22.82 -31.88
C MET A 498 -25.74 21.61 -31.35
N VAL A 499 -24.57 21.83 -30.73
CA VAL A 499 -23.71 20.79 -30.13
C VAL A 499 -24.41 20.15 -28.93
N THR A 500 -24.69 18.85 -28.98
CA THR A 500 -25.23 18.13 -27.80
C THR A 500 -24.14 17.76 -26.80
N ILE A 501 -24.49 17.61 -25.52
CA ILE A 501 -23.54 17.16 -24.48
C ILE A 501 -22.92 15.78 -24.78
N ASN A 502 -23.67 14.91 -25.46
CA ASN A 502 -23.18 13.58 -25.87
C ASN A 502 -22.14 13.71 -26.99
N MET A 503 -22.40 14.52 -28.02
CA MET A 503 -21.42 14.82 -29.09
C MET A 503 -20.11 15.40 -28.52
N ALA A 504 -20.19 16.30 -27.54
CA ALA A 504 -19.03 16.83 -26.86
C ALA A 504 -18.30 15.74 -26.05
N SER A 505 -19.03 14.91 -25.29
CA SER A 505 -18.44 13.83 -24.50
C SER A 505 -17.76 12.75 -25.36
N GLU A 506 -18.36 12.39 -26.50
CA GLU A 506 -17.78 11.44 -27.46
C GLU A 506 -16.49 11.98 -28.09
N ALA A 507 -16.46 13.28 -28.43
CA ALA A 507 -15.24 13.92 -28.91
C ALA A 507 -14.13 13.97 -27.83
N PHE A 508 -14.47 14.27 -26.57
CA PHE A 508 -13.50 14.23 -25.47
C PHE A 508 -12.91 12.83 -25.26
N ASP A 509 -13.74 11.78 -25.35
CA ASP A 509 -13.28 10.39 -25.24
C ASP A 509 -12.44 9.95 -26.45
N LEU A 510 -12.83 10.33 -27.68
CA LEU A 510 -12.09 10.04 -28.92
C LEU A 510 -10.67 10.64 -28.92
N HIS A 511 -10.52 11.84 -28.36
CA HIS A 511 -9.24 12.53 -28.20
C HIS A 511 -8.51 12.20 -26.89
N GLY A 512 -8.96 11.17 -26.15
CA GLY A 512 -8.25 10.66 -24.97
C GLY A 512 -8.30 11.55 -23.73
N LEU A 513 -9.18 12.55 -23.69
CA LEU A 513 -9.29 13.49 -22.57
C LEU A 513 -10.05 12.92 -21.36
N ARG A 514 -10.59 11.70 -21.45
CA ARG A 514 -11.35 11.03 -20.39
C ARG A 514 -10.50 10.89 -19.11
N ALA A 515 -11.05 11.33 -17.98
CA ALA A 515 -10.39 11.33 -16.66
C ALA A 515 -9.05 12.09 -16.54
N GLN A 516 -8.61 12.83 -17.57
CA GLN A 516 -7.35 13.62 -17.55
C GLN A 516 -7.59 15.10 -17.20
N ASN A 517 -8.41 15.39 -16.20
CA ASN A 517 -8.94 16.76 -15.99
C ASN A 517 -7.87 17.79 -15.54
N ASP A 518 -6.81 17.34 -14.87
CA ASP A 518 -5.66 18.17 -14.47
C ASP A 518 -4.61 18.37 -15.57
N LYS A 519 -4.72 17.67 -16.70
CA LYS A 519 -3.81 17.82 -17.84
C LYS A 519 -4.01 19.21 -18.49
N ILE A 520 -2.91 19.80 -18.95
CA ILE A 520 -2.90 21.00 -19.79
C ILE A 520 -3.12 20.60 -21.27
N LEU A 521 -4.00 21.32 -21.94
CA LEU A 521 -4.34 21.20 -23.36
C LEU A 521 -3.78 22.42 -24.10
N ASP A 522 -3.10 22.20 -25.23
CA ASP A 522 -2.59 23.29 -26.07
C ASP A 522 -3.59 23.70 -27.17
N VAL A 523 -3.28 24.77 -27.92
CA VAL A 523 -4.15 25.27 -28.99
C VAL A 523 -4.36 24.25 -30.12
N ALA A 524 -3.38 23.43 -30.44
CA ALA A 524 -3.50 22.45 -31.51
C ALA A 524 -4.48 21.34 -31.11
N ASP A 525 -4.34 20.80 -29.90
CA ASP A 525 -5.26 19.82 -29.32
C ASP A 525 -6.68 20.40 -29.17
N MET A 526 -6.81 21.65 -28.69
CA MET A 526 -8.11 22.35 -28.62
C MET A 526 -8.79 22.40 -29.99
N VAL A 527 -8.08 22.83 -31.04
CA VAL A 527 -8.60 22.93 -32.42
C VAL A 527 -9.00 21.56 -32.96
N LEU A 528 -8.22 20.51 -32.69
CA LEU A 528 -8.55 19.14 -33.11
C LEU A 528 -9.86 18.65 -32.49
N VAL A 529 -10.05 18.83 -31.18
CA VAL A 529 -11.30 18.43 -30.51
C VAL A 529 -12.49 19.27 -30.98
N LEU A 530 -12.34 20.59 -31.13
CA LEU A 530 -13.39 21.46 -31.65
C LEU A 530 -13.78 21.07 -33.08
N ARG A 531 -12.82 20.75 -33.94
CA ARG A 531 -13.09 20.24 -35.31
C ARG A 531 -13.86 18.92 -35.31
N ALA A 532 -13.59 18.01 -34.37
CA ALA A 532 -14.37 16.78 -34.23
C ALA A 532 -15.82 17.07 -33.78
N ILE A 533 -15.99 17.96 -32.80
CA ILE A 533 -17.32 18.39 -32.32
C ILE A 533 -18.14 19.03 -33.45
N TYR A 534 -17.62 20.06 -34.12
CA TYR A 534 -18.34 20.76 -35.19
C TYR A 534 -18.45 19.94 -36.48
N GLY A 535 -17.52 19.03 -36.76
CA GLY A 535 -17.63 18.06 -37.85
C GLY A 535 -18.83 17.13 -37.69
N ASN A 536 -19.11 16.68 -36.46
CA ASN A 536 -20.32 15.90 -36.15
C ASN A 536 -21.61 16.73 -36.29
N VAL A 537 -21.57 18.04 -36.01
CA VAL A 537 -22.72 18.93 -36.26
C VAL A 537 -22.92 19.17 -37.75
N ALA A 538 -21.86 19.44 -38.53
CA ALA A 538 -21.94 19.66 -39.96
C ALA A 538 -22.40 18.43 -40.77
N ALA A 539 -22.19 17.23 -40.22
CA ALA A 539 -22.76 15.99 -40.76
C ALA A 539 -24.29 15.90 -40.57
N ALA A 540 -24.86 16.65 -39.62
CA ALA A 540 -26.30 16.71 -39.35
C ALA A 540 -26.98 17.94 -39.97
N ASP A 541 -26.27 19.07 -40.07
CA ASP A 541 -26.73 20.31 -40.71
C ASP A 541 -25.61 20.93 -41.55
N SER A 542 -25.78 20.91 -42.88
CA SER A 542 -24.77 21.40 -43.82
C SER A 542 -24.64 22.93 -43.91
N THR A 543 -25.42 23.69 -43.14
CA THR A 543 -25.35 25.17 -43.10
C THR A 543 -24.26 25.70 -42.17
N VAL A 544 -23.58 24.83 -41.42
CA VAL A 544 -22.60 25.22 -40.39
C VAL A 544 -21.20 25.44 -40.98
N ASP A 545 -20.71 26.68 -40.88
CA ASP A 545 -19.31 27.03 -41.16
C ASP A 545 -18.40 26.51 -40.04
N VAL A 546 -17.88 25.29 -40.24
CA VAL A 546 -17.02 24.61 -39.26
C VAL A 546 -15.74 25.40 -38.95
N PRO A 547 -14.95 25.91 -39.93
CA PRO A 547 -13.81 26.79 -39.67
C PRO A 547 -14.13 27.98 -38.77
N LEU A 548 -15.20 28.73 -39.08
CA LEU A 548 -15.63 29.88 -38.30
C LEU A 548 -16.06 29.50 -36.87
N CYS A 549 -16.89 28.46 -36.73
CA CYS A 549 -17.35 27.99 -35.41
C CYS A 549 -16.17 27.52 -34.52
N VAL A 550 -15.17 26.86 -35.10
CA VAL A 550 -13.97 26.42 -34.38
C VAL A 550 -13.15 27.61 -33.88
N ASP A 551 -12.87 28.60 -34.72
CA ASP A 551 -12.10 29.79 -34.31
C ASP A 551 -12.86 30.66 -33.30
N LEU A 552 -14.19 30.82 -33.44
CA LEU A 552 -15.02 31.54 -32.47
C LEU A 552 -15.08 30.83 -31.11
N ALA A 553 -15.24 29.50 -31.10
CA ALA A 553 -15.25 28.73 -29.86
C ALA A 553 -13.89 28.73 -29.17
N LEU A 554 -12.80 28.60 -29.93
CA LEU A 554 -11.44 28.71 -29.41
C LEU A 554 -11.17 30.09 -28.82
N ASN A 555 -11.49 31.17 -29.56
CA ASN A 555 -11.31 32.54 -29.09
C ASN A 555 -12.08 32.79 -27.79
N TRP A 556 -13.35 32.34 -27.71
CA TRP A 556 -14.11 32.41 -26.46
C TRP A 556 -13.47 31.64 -25.29
N LEU A 557 -13.03 30.39 -25.51
CA LEU A 557 -12.44 29.57 -24.47
C LEU A 557 -11.11 30.15 -23.95
N LEU A 558 -10.28 30.68 -24.85
CA LEU A 558 -9.06 31.39 -24.46
C LEU A 558 -9.37 32.70 -23.73
N ASN A 559 -10.43 33.43 -24.10
CA ASN A 559 -10.85 34.63 -23.38
C ASN A 559 -11.28 34.32 -21.94
N VAL A 560 -12.02 33.22 -21.72
CA VAL A 560 -12.51 32.84 -20.39
C VAL A 560 -11.42 32.21 -19.51
N TYR A 561 -10.52 31.40 -20.09
CA TYR A 561 -9.61 30.53 -19.32
C TYR A 561 -8.10 30.77 -19.53
N ASP A 562 -7.70 31.57 -20.51
CA ASP A 562 -6.30 31.93 -20.81
C ASP A 562 -6.17 33.42 -21.16
N SER A 563 -6.55 34.29 -20.22
CA SER A 563 -6.44 35.75 -20.37
C SER A 563 -4.99 36.22 -20.54
N GLN A 564 -4.02 35.42 -20.12
CA GLN A 564 -2.57 35.65 -20.31
C GLN A 564 -2.06 35.27 -21.71
N ARG A 565 -2.89 34.64 -22.56
CA ARG A 565 -2.54 34.19 -23.92
C ARG A 565 -1.34 33.24 -23.97
N THR A 566 -1.21 32.37 -22.96
CA THR A 566 -0.19 31.32 -22.89
C THR A 566 -0.32 30.30 -24.03
N GLY A 567 -1.54 30.09 -24.53
CA GLY A 567 -1.92 29.03 -25.46
C GLY A 567 -2.28 27.71 -24.78
N GLN A 568 -2.53 27.75 -23.47
CA GLN A 568 -2.71 26.57 -22.62
C GLN A 568 -3.91 26.73 -21.68
N ILE A 569 -4.76 25.71 -21.62
CA ILE A 569 -5.88 25.64 -20.66
C ILE A 569 -5.95 24.24 -20.03
N ARG A 570 -6.55 24.12 -18.84
CA ARG A 570 -6.79 22.80 -18.24
C ARG A 570 -7.91 22.07 -18.96
N VAL A 571 -7.79 20.74 -19.06
CA VAL A 571 -8.83 19.87 -19.63
C VAL A 571 -10.16 20.00 -18.87
N LEU A 572 -10.13 20.21 -17.54
CA LEU A 572 -11.33 20.55 -16.76
C LEU A 572 -12.03 21.80 -17.31
N SER A 573 -11.31 22.90 -17.42
CA SER A 573 -11.82 24.22 -17.84
C SER A 573 -12.38 24.18 -19.27
N PHE A 574 -11.65 23.51 -20.18
CA PHE A 574 -12.10 23.25 -21.56
C PHE A 574 -13.46 22.52 -21.61
N LYS A 575 -13.61 21.44 -20.84
CA LYS A 575 -14.85 20.67 -20.76
C LYS A 575 -15.98 21.48 -20.12
N VAL A 576 -15.71 22.23 -19.06
CA VAL A 576 -16.69 23.06 -18.35
C VAL A 576 -17.27 24.12 -19.29
N GLY A 577 -16.41 24.88 -19.99
CA GLY A 577 -16.82 25.92 -20.93
C GLY A 577 -17.73 25.40 -22.06
N LEU A 578 -17.34 24.28 -22.68
CA LEU A 578 -18.14 23.65 -23.74
C LEU A 578 -19.44 23.02 -23.20
N THR A 579 -19.39 22.34 -22.05
CA THR A 579 -20.58 21.69 -21.45
C THR A 579 -21.66 22.70 -21.10
N ILE A 580 -21.28 23.83 -20.48
CA ILE A 580 -22.24 24.88 -20.06
C ILE A 580 -23.00 25.44 -21.26
N LEU A 581 -22.32 25.64 -22.39
CA LEU A 581 -22.91 26.19 -23.62
C LEU A 581 -23.52 25.13 -24.56
N SER A 582 -23.29 23.84 -24.34
CA SER A 582 -23.92 22.76 -25.12
C SER A 582 -25.46 22.70 -24.98
N LYS A 583 -26.11 21.97 -25.89
CA LYS A 583 -27.53 21.58 -25.84
C LYS A 583 -27.73 20.31 -25.01
N ALA A 584 -28.42 20.43 -23.88
CA ALA A 584 -28.83 19.33 -23.01
C ALA A 584 -29.93 19.79 -22.03
N HIS A 585 -30.58 18.86 -21.33
CA HIS A 585 -31.42 19.23 -20.18
C HIS A 585 -30.56 19.75 -19.02
N LEU A 586 -31.11 20.68 -18.23
CA LEU A 586 -30.37 21.34 -17.14
C LEU A 586 -29.82 20.32 -16.12
N GLU A 587 -30.62 19.32 -15.76
CA GLU A 587 -30.22 18.28 -14.80
C GLU A 587 -29.16 17.31 -15.36
N GLU A 588 -29.06 17.16 -16.69
CA GLU A 588 -28.00 16.39 -17.35
C GLU A 588 -26.67 17.13 -17.27
N LYS A 589 -26.66 18.44 -17.56
CA LYS A 589 -25.47 19.29 -17.39
C LYS A 589 -24.97 19.25 -15.95
N TYR A 590 -25.86 19.37 -14.97
CA TYR A 590 -25.48 19.31 -13.56
C TYR A 590 -24.85 17.96 -13.16
N ARG A 591 -25.41 16.83 -13.62
CA ARG A 591 -24.80 15.51 -13.42
C ARG A 591 -23.44 15.40 -14.10
N TYR A 592 -23.29 15.93 -15.30
CA TYR A 592 -22.03 15.89 -16.03
C TYR A 592 -20.96 16.73 -15.35
N LEU A 593 -21.28 17.97 -14.95
CA LEU A 593 -20.36 18.84 -14.21
C LEU A 593 -19.89 18.20 -12.90
N PHE A 594 -20.78 17.54 -12.15
CA PHE A 594 -20.37 16.76 -10.97
C PHE A 594 -19.47 15.58 -11.35
N ARG A 595 -19.79 14.83 -12.41
CA ARG A 595 -18.97 13.70 -12.90
C ARG A 595 -17.54 14.13 -13.30
N LEU A 596 -17.32 15.39 -13.69
CA LEU A 596 -15.97 15.91 -13.97
C LEU A 596 -15.10 16.03 -12.70
N ILE A 597 -15.70 16.13 -11.51
CA ILE A 597 -14.98 16.29 -10.24
C ILE A 597 -15.18 15.12 -9.27
N ALA A 598 -16.02 14.15 -9.62
CA ALA A 598 -16.21 12.95 -8.85
C ALA A 598 -14.99 12.02 -8.95
N ASP A 599 -14.57 11.49 -7.82
CA ASP A 599 -13.55 10.44 -7.70
C ASP A 599 -14.12 9.05 -8.07
N PRO A 600 -13.31 7.96 -8.04
CA PRO A 600 -13.79 6.61 -8.33
C PRO A 600 -14.98 6.17 -7.46
N ASP A 601 -15.08 6.68 -6.22
CA ASP A 601 -16.15 6.38 -5.26
C ASP A 601 -17.40 7.27 -5.45
N GLN A 602 -17.45 8.06 -6.54
CA GLN A 602 -18.52 9.00 -6.90
C GLN A 602 -18.69 10.19 -5.92
N LYS A 603 -17.60 10.57 -5.23
CA LYS A 603 -17.57 11.67 -4.25
C LYS A 603 -16.68 12.82 -4.71
N ALA A 604 -16.90 14.01 -4.14
CA ALA A 604 -16.08 15.18 -4.37
C ALA A 604 -15.80 15.91 -3.05
N ASP A 605 -14.54 16.26 -2.81
CA ASP A 605 -14.09 17.04 -1.65
C ASP A 605 -14.23 18.56 -1.89
N GLN A 606 -13.94 19.35 -0.84
CA GLN A 606 -13.99 20.82 -0.89
C GLN A 606 -13.12 21.40 -2.02
N ARG A 607 -11.91 20.86 -2.25
CA ARG A 607 -10.96 21.36 -3.25
C ARG A 607 -11.49 21.09 -4.67
N LYS A 608 -11.95 19.88 -4.95
CA LYS A 608 -12.53 19.48 -6.24
C LYS A 608 -13.78 20.30 -6.56
N LEU A 609 -14.66 20.53 -5.57
CA LEU A 609 -15.82 21.42 -5.71
C LEU A 609 -15.40 22.87 -5.98
N GLY A 610 -14.38 23.36 -5.26
CA GLY A 610 -13.80 24.69 -5.48
C GLY A 610 -13.27 24.88 -6.90
N LEU A 611 -12.50 23.92 -7.42
CA LEU A 611 -11.98 23.98 -8.79
C LEU A 611 -13.10 24.04 -9.85
N LEU A 612 -14.20 23.30 -9.66
CA LEU A 612 -15.36 23.40 -10.54
C LEU A 612 -16.03 24.78 -10.45
N LEU A 613 -16.33 25.26 -9.25
CA LEU A 613 -17.00 26.56 -9.07
C LEU A 613 -16.14 27.73 -9.58
N HIS A 614 -14.83 27.68 -9.40
CA HIS A 614 -13.87 28.61 -9.98
C HIS A 614 -13.99 28.69 -11.51
N ASP A 615 -13.97 27.53 -12.19
CA ASP A 615 -14.02 27.46 -13.65
C ASP A 615 -15.39 27.84 -14.22
N VAL A 616 -16.47 27.59 -13.46
CA VAL A 616 -17.82 28.02 -13.84
C VAL A 616 -17.98 29.55 -13.66
N LEU A 617 -17.35 30.15 -12.64
CA LEU A 617 -17.44 31.59 -12.36
C LEU A 617 -16.54 32.47 -13.24
N GLN A 618 -15.53 31.92 -13.92
CA GLN A 618 -14.80 32.67 -14.95
C GLN A 618 -15.73 33.14 -16.09
N ILE A 619 -16.83 32.42 -16.36
CA ILE A 619 -17.77 32.76 -17.44
C ILE A 619 -18.50 34.10 -17.15
N PRO A 620 -19.18 34.32 -16.00
CA PRO A 620 -19.69 35.64 -15.63
C PRO A 620 -18.62 36.72 -15.50
N LYS A 621 -17.39 36.37 -15.08
CA LYS A 621 -16.26 37.30 -14.99
C LYS A 621 -15.87 37.85 -16.36
N GLN A 622 -15.77 37.01 -17.38
CA GLN A 622 -15.50 37.42 -18.77
C GLN A 622 -16.63 38.30 -19.38
N LEU A 623 -17.80 38.34 -18.76
CA LEU A 623 -18.93 39.19 -19.16
C LEU A 623 -19.06 40.50 -18.36
N GLY A 624 -18.18 40.73 -17.39
CA GLY A 624 -18.24 41.87 -16.47
C GLY A 624 -19.31 41.75 -15.38
N GLU A 625 -19.81 40.55 -15.09
CA GLU A 625 -21.00 40.34 -14.24
C GLU A 625 -20.68 39.66 -12.89
N VAL A 626 -19.44 39.27 -12.64
CA VAL A 626 -19.04 38.43 -11.49
C VAL A 626 -19.41 39.02 -10.11
N ALA A 627 -19.37 40.35 -9.96
CA ALA A 627 -19.78 41.03 -8.73
C ALA A 627 -21.24 40.72 -8.34
N ALA A 628 -22.12 40.49 -9.31
CA ALA A 628 -23.52 40.13 -9.04
C ALA A 628 -23.73 38.68 -8.58
N PHE A 629 -22.68 37.86 -8.57
CA PHE A 629 -22.74 36.41 -8.30
C PHE A 629 -21.79 35.96 -7.17
N GLY A 630 -21.31 36.88 -6.34
CA GLY A 630 -20.43 36.59 -5.20
C GLY A 630 -18.95 36.97 -5.41
N GLY A 631 -18.62 37.64 -6.51
CA GLY A 631 -17.24 38.07 -6.79
C GLY A 631 -16.31 36.90 -7.11
N SER A 632 -15.01 37.15 -6.98
CA SER A 632 -13.97 36.12 -7.22
C SER A 632 -13.89 35.08 -6.09
N ASN A 633 -14.48 35.34 -4.93
CA ASN A 633 -14.41 34.46 -3.77
C ASN A 633 -15.48 33.36 -3.85
N ILE A 634 -15.04 32.15 -4.20
CA ILE A 634 -15.91 30.98 -4.33
C ILE A 634 -16.28 30.33 -2.99
N GLU A 635 -15.51 30.59 -1.93
CA GLU A 635 -15.55 29.83 -0.67
C GLU A 635 -16.93 29.85 0.03
N PRO A 636 -17.68 30.98 0.06
CA PRO A 636 -19.05 30.97 0.57
C PRO A 636 -19.99 30.04 -0.21
N SER A 637 -19.78 29.89 -1.53
CA SER A 637 -20.57 28.96 -2.36
C SER A 637 -20.15 27.51 -2.13
N VAL A 638 -18.84 27.25 -1.96
CA VAL A 638 -18.31 25.93 -1.60
C VAL A 638 -18.91 25.47 -0.27
N ARG A 639 -18.81 26.30 0.79
CA ARG A 639 -19.39 26.02 2.12
C ARG A 639 -20.92 25.84 2.06
N SER A 640 -21.63 26.69 1.30
CA SER A 640 -23.08 26.58 1.13
C SER A 640 -23.52 25.26 0.47
N CYS A 641 -22.73 24.72 -0.46
CA CYS A 641 -23.03 23.47 -1.14
C CYS A 641 -22.64 22.24 -0.32
N LEU A 642 -21.49 22.30 0.35
CA LEU A 642 -20.94 21.20 1.13
C LEU A 642 -21.70 21.01 2.46
N GLY A 643 -21.98 22.12 3.16
CA GLY A 643 -22.52 22.13 4.52
C GLY A 643 -21.48 21.59 5.51
N ASP A 644 -21.94 20.95 6.58
CA ASP A 644 -21.10 20.33 7.62
C ASP A 644 -20.51 18.96 7.19
N ARG A 645 -20.35 18.72 5.89
CA ARG A 645 -19.89 17.42 5.33
C ARG A 645 -18.43 17.51 4.87
N GLU A 646 -17.67 16.43 5.02
CA GLU A 646 -16.32 16.36 4.42
C GLU A 646 -16.37 16.04 2.91
N ASN A 647 -17.35 15.23 2.50
CA ASN A 647 -17.46 14.72 1.13
C ASN A 647 -18.87 14.95 0.56
N LEU A 648 -18.93 15.42 -0.69
CA LEU A 648 -20.16 15.69 -1.43
C LEU A 648 -20.49 14.54 -2.40
N GLU A 649 -21.77 14.21 -2.50
CA GLU A 649 -22.30 13.24 -3.49
C GLU A 649 -23.19 13.97 -4.51
N ALA A 650 -23.40 13.34 -5.68
CA ALA A 650 -24.19 13.92 -6.77
C ALA A 650 -25.61 14.34 -6.35
N THR A 651 -26.24 13.59 -5.45
CA THR A 651 -27.57 13.87 -4.88
C THR A 651 -27.59 15.20 -4.12
N HIS A 652 -26.59 15.45 -3.28
CA HIS A 652 -26.40 16.67 -2.50
C HIS A 652 -26.12 17.87 -3.40
N PHE A 653 -25.21 17.73 -4.38
CA PHE A 653 -24.91 18.77 -5.36
C PHE A 653 -26.15 19.17 -6.19
N LEU A 654 -26.92 18.19 -6.68
CA LEU A 654 -28.16 18.43 -7.40
C LEU A 654 -29.24 19.10 -6.52
N ALA A 655 -29.33 18.74 -5.23
CA ALA A 655 -30.26 19.35 -4.29
C ALA A 655 -29.89 20.80 -3.95
N TRP A 656 -28.61 21.14 -3.90
CA TRP A 656 -28.13 22.53 -3.78
C TRP A 656 -28.43 23.34 -5.05
N LEU A 657 -28.08 22.82 -6.24
CA LEU A 657 -28.35 23.51 -7.51
C LEU A 657 -29.85 23.75 -7.78
N LYS A 658 -30.73 22.86 -7.32
CA LYS A 658 -32.20 23.03 -7.39
C LYS A 658 -32.73 24.20 -6.55
N GLN A 659 -31.92 24.77 -5.65
CA GLN A 659 -32.26 25.98 -4.89
C GLN A 659 -31.88 27.28 -5.63
N GLU A 660 -31.31 27.19 -6.85
CA GLU A 660 -30.80 28.32 -7.65
C GLU A 660 -29.83 29.21 -6.86
N PRO A 661 -28.69 28.68 -6.39
CA PRO A 661 -27.73 29.42 -5.57
C PRO A 661 -27.18 30.64 -6.32
N GLN A 662 -26.89 31.72 -5.58
CA GLN A 662 -26.58 33.03 -6.16
C GLN A 662 -25.43 33.00 -7.18
N SER A 663 -24.39 32.20 -6.93
CA SER A 663 -23.24 32.07 -7.84
C SER A 663 -23.57 31.46 -9.20
N LEU A 664 -24.67 30.70 -9.30
CA LEU A 664 -25.02 29.90 -10.49
C LEU A 664 -26.44 30.19 -11.04
N VAL A 665 -27.21 31.10 -10.44
CA VAL A 665 -28.60 31.42 -10.82
C VAL A 665 -28.77 31.81 -12.30
N TRP A 666 -27.72 32.37 -12.93
CA TRP A 666 -27.70 32.69 -14.36
C TRP A 666 -27.82 31.45 -15.27
N LEU A 667 -27.39 30.26 -14.82
CA LEU A 667 -27.40 29.03 -15.62
C LEU A 667 -28.82 28.42 -15.77
N PRO A 668 -29.63 28.25 -14.70
CA PRO A 668 -31.08 28.02 -14.84
C PRO A 668 -31.77 29.05 -15.73
N VAL A 669 -31.44 30.34 -15.57
CA VAL A 669 -32.06 31.43 -16.34
C VAL A 669 -31.72 31.32 -17.83
N LEU A 670 -30.48 30.97 -18.20
CA LEU A 670 -30.09 30.68 -19.59
C LEU A 670 -30.97 29.60 -20.22
N HIS A 671 -31.23 28.51 -19.48
CA HIS A 671 -32.12 27.45 -19.95
C HIS A 671 -33.58 27.90 -20.07
N ARG A 672 -34.09 28.74 -19.16
CA ARG A 672 -35.44 29.30 -19.24
C ARG A 672 -35.60 30.26 -20.41
N ILE A 673 -34.60 31.11 -20.68
CA ILE A 673 -34.56 31.97 -21.87
C ILE A 673 -34.57 31.11 -23.13
N ALA A 674 -33.65 30.14 -23.25
CA ALA A 674 -33.55 29.28 -24.43
C ALA A 674 -34.85 28.51 -24.73
N ALA A 675 -35.57 28.03 -23.69
CA ALA A 675 -36.89 27.44 -23.85
C ALA A 675 -37.97 28.47 -24.23
N GLY A 676 -37.92 29.67 -23.64
CA GLY A 676 -38.90 30.74 -23.86
C GLY A 676 -38.79 31.44 -25.22
N GLU A 677 -37.63 31.44 -25.88
CA GLU A 677 -37.39 32.14 -27.16
C GLU A 677 -38.43 31.85 -28.26
N THR A 678 -38.90 30.60 -28.33
CA THR A 678 -39.89 30.17 -29.34
C THR A 678 -41.32 30.13 -28.78
N ALA A 679 -41.50 30.35 -27.46
CA ALA A 679 -42.79 30.34 -26.82
C ALA A 679 -43.66 31.51 -27.29
N ARG A 680 -44.92 31.22 -27.60
CA ARG A 680 -45.94 32.20 -27.98
C ARG A 680 -47.11 32.09 -27.01
N HIS A 681 -47.40 33.19 -26.31
CA HIS A 681 -48.48 33.28 -25.35
C HIS A 681 -49.62 34.13 -25.91
N GLN A 682 -50.85 33.60 -25.84
CA GLN A 682 -52.09 34.30 -26.22
C GLN A 682 -52.51 35.33 -25.15
N ALA A 683 -51.54 36.14 -24.69
CA ALA A 683 -51.70 37.18 -23.69
C ALA A 683 -51.19 38.52 -24.25
N LYS A 684 -51.79 39.62 -23.80
CA LYS A 684 -51.44 40.99 -24.23
C LYS A 684 -50.64 41.68 -23.12
N CYS A 685 -49.48 42.23 -23.45
CA CYS A 685 -48.68 42.95 -22.46
C CYS A 685 -49.40 44.21 -21.97
N ASN A 686 -49.63 44.34 -20.65
CA ASN A 686 -50.30 45.49 -20.07
C ASN A 686 -49.47 46.78 -20.20
N SER A 687 -48.14 46.69 -20.34
CA SER A 687 -47.24 47.84 -20.51
C SER A 687 -47.13 48.32 -21.96
N CYS A 688 -46.53 47.55 -22.88
CA CYS A 688 -46.33 47.96 -24.28
C CYS A 688 -47.50 47.60 -25.24
N LYS A 689 -48.54 46.92 -24.76
CA LYS A 689 -49.71 46.46 -25.54
C LYS A 689 -49.42 45.43 -26.65
N GLN A 690 -48.19 44.93 -26.76
CA GLN A 690 -47.80 43.85 -27.66
C GLN A 690 -48.67 42.59 -27.44
N PHE A 691 -49.11 41.99 -28.54
CA PHE A 691 -49.89 40.75 -28.60
C PHE A 691 -49.59 40.01 -29.92
N PRO A 692 -49.40 38.69 -29.93
CA PRO A 692 -49.16 37.83 -28.77
C PRO A 692 -47.83 38.20 -28.07
N ILE A 693 -47.66 37.82 -26.81
CA ILE A 693 -46.35 37.88 -26.16
C ILE A 693 -45.51 36.72 -26.72
N VAL A 694 -44.32 37.05 -27.26
CA VAL A 694 -43.32 36.10 -27.74
C VAL A 694 -42.08 36.25 -26.85
N GLY A 695 -41.44 35.14 -26.50
CA GLY A 695 -40.47 35.13 -25.40
C GLY A 695 -41.15 34.96 -24.03
N LEU A 696 -40.43 35.27 -22.96
CA LEU A 696 -40.91 35.07 -21.58
C LEU A 696 -42.14 35.95 -21.25
N ARG A 697 -43.18 35.32 -20.67
CA ARG A 697 -44.38 35.99 -20.12
C ARG A 697 -44.27 36.10 -18.60
N TYR A 698 -44.43 37.30 -18.08
CA TYR A 698 -44.42 37.58 -16.64
C TYR A 698 -45.81 38.00 -16.15
N ARG A 699 -46.49 37.14 -15.38
CA ARG A 699 -47.81 37.42 -14.81
C ARG A 699 -47.70 37.89 -13.37
N CYS A 700 -48.30 39.02 -13.02
CA CYS A 700 -48.30 39.52 -11.65
C CYS A 700 -49.25 38.71 -10.76
N LEU A 701 -48.77 38.25 -9.60
CA LEU A 701 -49.58 37.51 -8.63
C LEU A 701 -50.35 38.41 -7.64
N LYS A 702 -50.25 39.75 -7.78
CA LYS A 702 -50.98 40.76 -6.99
C LYS A 702 -51.95 41.61 -7.82
N CYS A 703 -51.53 42.04 -9.00
CA CYS A 703 -52.36 42.81 -9.93
C CYS A 703 -53.31 41.88 -10.70
N PHE A 704 -54.56 42.28 -10.89
CA PHE A 704 -55.54 41.46 -11.60
C PHE A 704 -55.23 41.42 -13.10
N ASN A 705 -55.16 40.21 -13.67
CA ASN A 705 -54.92 39.92 -15.09
C ASN A 705 -53.87 40.83 -15.74
N PHE A 706 -52.71 40.94 -15.08
CA PHE A 706 -51.62 41.82 -15.46
C PHE A 706 -50.42 40.99 -15.92
N ASP A 707 -50.16 41.04 -17.22
CA ASP A 707 -49.09 40.35 -17.92
C ASP A 707 -48.07 41.36 -18.49
N MET A 708 -46.79 41.03 -18.39
CA MET A 708 -45.69 41.78 -19.01
C MET A 708 -44.94 40.88 -19.98
N CYS A 709 -44.55 41.42 -21.14
CA CYS A 709 -43.57 40.76 -21.99
C CYS A 709 -42.16 40.92 -21.43
N GLN A 710 -41.27 40.01 -21.84
CA GLN A 710 -39.84 40.02 -21.57
C GLN A 710 -39.20 41.41 -21.59
N ALA A 711 -39.34 42.15 -22.70
CA ALA A 711 -38.73 43.47 -22.85
C ALA A 711 -39.22 44.49 -21.79
N CYS A 712 -40.52 44.52 -21.48
CA CYS A 712 -41.06 45.43 -20.48
C CYS A 712 -40.66 45.07 -19.05
N PHE A 713 -40.48 43.77 -18.76
CA PHE A 713 -40.03 43.31 -17.47
C PHE A 713 -38.54 43.66 -17.27
N PHE A 714 -37.68 43.34 -18.24
CA PHE A 714 -36.24 43.60 -18.19
C PHE A 714 -35.89 45.09 -18.12
N SER A 715 -36.63 45.95 -18.83
CA SER A 715 -36.49 47.41 -18.74
C SER A 715 -37.20 48.02 -17.51
N GLY A 716 -37.75 47.20 -16.61
CA GLY A 716 -38.42 47.66 -15.38
C GLY A 716 -39.63 48.58 -15.56
N LYS A 717 -40.35 48.51 -16.69
CA LYS A 717 -41.43 49.47 -17.04
C LYS A 717 -42.60 49.42 -16.07
N LEU A 718 -42.76 50.48 -15.28
CA LEU A 718 -43.88 50.69 -14.37
C LEU A 718 -45.14 51.16 -15.11
N THR A 719 -46.31 50.73 -14.64
CA THR A 719 -47.63 51.20 -15.09
C THR A 719 -48.48 51.55 -13.89
N LYS A 720 -49.48 52.43 -14.05
CA LYS A 720 -50.35 52.90 -12.94
C LYS A 720 -50.95 51.70 -12.19
N GLY A 721 -50.58 51.54 -10.91
CA GLY A 721 -51.05 50.47 -10.03
C GLY A 721 -50.16 49.23 -9.91
N HIS A 722 -49.10 49.09 -10.71
CA HIS A 722 -48.13 48.00 -10.62
C HIS A 722 -46.79 48.49 -10.04
N LYS A 723 -46.19 47.74 -9.11
CA LYS A 723 -44.86 48.02 -8.53
C LYS A 723 -43.92 46.84 -8.78
N LEU A 724 -42.64 47.12 -9.06
CA LEU A 724 -41.58 46.10 -9.23
C LEU A 724 -41.37 45.18 -8.00
N SER A 725 -41.86 45.60 -6.82
CA SER A 725 -41.89 44.78 -5.60
C SER A 725 -43.04 43.77 -5.55
N HIS A 726 -43.88 43.68 -6.59
CA HIS A 726 -44.91 42.66 -6.71
C HIS A 726 -44.30 41.33 -7.17
N PRO A 727 -44.68 40.19 -6.56
CA PRO A 727 -44.25 38.88 -7.04
C PRO A 727 -44.81 38.63 -8.44
N MET A 728 -43.91 38.35 -9.39
CA MET A 728 -44.20 37.96 -10.76
C MET A 728 -43.96 36.47 -10.90
N HIS A 729 -44.82 35.77 -11.66
CA HIS A 729 -44.60 34.40 -12.09
C HIS A 729 -44.16 34.41 -13.55
N GLU A 730 -43.08 33.68 -13.85
CA GLU A 730 -42.53 33.52 -15.19
C GLU A 730 -43.10 32.28 -15.87
N TYR A 731 -43.49 32.40 -17.13
CA TYR A 731 -43.77 31.27 -18.02
C TYR A 731 -42.78 31.27 -19.18
N CYS A 732 -42.14 30.12 -19.39
CA CYS A 732 -41.20 29.83 -20.49
C CYS A 732 -41.75 28.82 -21.52
N ALA A 733 -42.99 28.33 -21.33
CA ALA A 733 -43.68 27.43 -22.25
C ALA A 733 -45.08 27.97 -22.56
N ALA A 734 -45.65 27.59 -23.71
CA ALA A 734 -46.97 28.05 -24.16
C ALA A 734 -48.06 27.67 -23.15
N THR A 735 -48.62 28.67 -22.47
CA THR A 735 -49.60 28.50 -21.39
C THR A 735 -50.93 27.99 -21.92
N THR A 736 -51.41 26.88 -21.37
CA THR A 736 -52.74 26.32 -21.65
C THR A 736 -53.82 27.01 -20.81
N SER A 737 -55.07 27.00 -21.29
CA SER A 737 -56.20 27.68 -20.61
C SER A 737 -56.46 27.18 -19.17
N VAL A 738 -56.08 25.95 -18.85
CA VAL A 738 -56.18 25.35 -17.51
C VAL A 738 -55.20 26.00 -16.52
N GLU A 739 -54.02 26.41 -16.98
CA GLU A 739 -52.98 27.01 -16.13
C GLU A 739 -53.34 28.44 -15.73
N ASP A 740 -53.86 29.24 -16.66
CA ASP A 740 -54.38 30.59 -16.37
C ASP A 740 -55.52 30.55 -15.33
N VAL A 741 -56.36 29.50 -15.29
CA VAL A 741 -57.40 29.29 -14.25
C VAL A 741 -56.80 28.84 -12.91
N ARG A 742 -55.77 27.97 -12.92
CA ARG A 742 -55.06 27.57 -11.70
C ARG A 742 -54.39 28.78 -11.04
N ASP A 743 -53.79 29.65 -11.83
CA ASP A 743 -53.08 30.82 -11.30
C ASP A 743 -54.01 32.01 -10.98
N PHE A 744 -55.21 32.06 -11.57
CA PHE A 744 -56.34 32.86 -11.05
C PHE A 744 -56.70 32.48 -9.60
N THR A 745 -56.88 31.19 -9.30
CA THR A 745 -57.20 30.76 -7.92
C THR A 745 -56.05 30.99 -6.92
N LYS A 746 -54.79 30.91 -7.37
CA LYS A 746 -53.62 31.30 -6.55
C LYS A 746 -53.56 32.81 -6.30
N ALA A 747 -53.82 33.64 -7.31
CA ALA A 747 -53.84 35.10 -7.15
C ALA A 747 -54.94 35.56 -6.18
N LEU A 748 -56.12 34.94 -6.24
CA LEU A 748 -57.20 35.14 -5.27
C LEU A 748 -56.75 34.74 -3.85
N LYS A 749 -56.22 33.52 -3.67
CA LYS A 749 -55.69 33.05 -2.38
C LYS A 749 -54.57 33.92 -1.82
N ASN A 750 -53.72 34.49 -2.68
CA ASN A 750 -52.60 35.34 -2.25
C ASN A 750 -53.01 36.76 -1.84
N LYS A 751 -54.17 37.28 -2.30
CA LYS A 751 -54.73 38.55 -1.80
C LYS A 751 -55.10 38.52 -0.32
N PHE A 752 -55.44 37.34 0.22
CA PHE A 752 -55.86 37.17 1.63
C PHE A 752 -54.71 36.79 2.59
N LYS A 753 -53.46 36.70 2.11
CA LYS A 753 -52.32 36.29 2.96
C LYS A 753 -51.56 37.49 3.53
N SER A 754 -51.26 37.43 4.83
CA SER A 754 -50.64 38.53 5.59
C SER A 754 -49.17 38.79 5.20
N LYS A 755 -48.64 39.96 5.60
CA LYS A 755 -47.21 40.30 5.41
C LYS A 755 -46.26 39.21 5.94
N ARG A 756 -46.60 38.51 7.04
CA ARG A 756 -45.79 37.43 7.63
C ARG A 756 -45.69 36.18 6.74
N TYR A 757 -46.69 35.89 5.90
CA TYR A 757 -46.64 34.74 4.98
C TYR A 757 -45.54 34.90 3.91
N PHE A 758 -45.40 36.11 3.36
CA PHE A 758 -44.39 36.44 2.35
C PHE A 758 -42.98 36.66 2.94
N VAL A 759 -42.81 36.52 4.27
CA VAL A 759 -41.51 36.48 4.95
C VAL A 759 -41.07 35.03 5.20
N LYS A 760 -42.00 34.12 5.48
CA LYS A 760 -41.71 32.67 5.63
C LYS A 760 -41.52 31.90 4.31
N HIS A 761 -41.85 32.50 3.17
CA HIS A 761 -41.59 31.95 1.84
C HIS A 761 -40.66 32.91 1.07
N PRO A 762 -39.36 32.62 0.98
CA PRO A 762 -38.39 33.46 0.26
C PRO A 762 -38.80 33.72 -1.19
N ARG A 763 -38.38 34.87 -1.71
CA ARG A 763 -38.60 35.21 -3.12
C ARG A 763 -37.66 34.40 -3.99
N VAL A 764 -38.14 33.93 -5.15
CA VAL A 764 -37.31 33.26 -6.15
C VAL A 764 -36.22 34.24 -6.64
N GLY A 765 -34.98 33.76 -6.77
CA GLY A 765 -33.74 34.56 -6.84
C GLY A 765 -33.50 35.43 -8.08
N TYR A 766 -34.54 35.75 -8.86
CA TYR A 766 -34.44 36.56 -10.08
C TYR A 766 -34.87 38.04 -9.91
N LEU A 767 -35.14 38.47 -8.67
CA LEU A 767 -35.39 39.87 -8.30
C LEU A 767 -34.10 40.53 -7.77
N PRO A 768 -34.03 41.87 -7.65
CA PRO A 768 -32.77 42.55 -7.36
C PRO A 768 -32.22 42.10 -6.02
N VAL A 769 -31.05 41.46 -6.08
CA VAL A 769 -30.26 41.10 -4.92
C VAL A 769 -29.78 42.42 -4.32
N ARG A 770 -30.04 42.63 -3.02
CA ARG A 770 -29.40 43.72 -2.31
C ARG A 770 -27.90 43.42 -2.32
N SER A 771 -27.10 44.34 -2.84
CA SER A 771 -25.71 44.46 -2.42
C SER A 771 -25.73 44.72 -0.92
N VAL A 772 -25.61 43.66 -0.14
CA VAL A 772 -25.34 43.77 1.28
C VAL A 772 -23.94 44.34 1.36
N LEU A 773 -23.79 45.42 2.13
CA LEU A 773 -22.50 46.03 2.40
C LEU A 773 -21.52 44.94 2.83
N GLU A 774 -20.39 44.85 2.15
CA GLU A 774 -19.29 43.99 2.57
C GLU A 774 -18.86 44.46 3.97
N GLY A 775 -18.88 43.54 4.93
CA GLY A 775 -18.16 43.72 6.19
C GLY A 775 -16.68 43.50 5.95
N ASP A 776 -15.85 43.95 6.89
CA ASP A 776 -14.40 44.05 6.73
C ASP A 776 -13.73 42.78 6.17
N GLU A 777 -12.76 43.01 5.29
CA GLU A 777 -12.02 41.97 4.58
C GLU A 777 -11.21 41.12 5.58
N LEU A 778 -11.57 39.84 5.72
CA LEU A 778 -10.71 38.86 6.39
C LEU A 778 -9.56 38.48 5.44
N GLU A 779 -8.36 38.96 5.77
CA GLU A 779 -7.13 38.68 5.05
C GLU A 779 -6.76 37.18 5.06
N SER A 780 -6.28 36.69 3.91
CA SER A 780 -5.14 35.76 3.73
C SER A 780 -5.26 34.92 2.44
N PRO A 781 -4.16 34.48 1.81
CA PRO A 781 -2.86 35.14 1.66
C PRO A 781 -2.51 35.41 0.18
N VAL A 782 -1.59 36.35 -0.06
CA VAL A 782 -1.17 36.77 -1.42
C VAL A 782 -0.18 35.77 -2.02
N ALA A 783 -0.42 35.34 -3.27
CA ALA A 783 0.59 34.72 -4.12
C ALA A 783 1.23 35.80 -5.03
N SER A 784 2.56 35.88 -5.01
CA SER A 784 3.37 36.95 -5.61
C SER A 784 3.57 36.77 -7.15
N PRO A 785 4.25 37.68 -7.89
CA PRO A 785 3.49 38.51 -8.85
C PRO A 785 4.09 38.55 -10.27
N GLN A 786 3.33 38.15 -11.31
CA GLN A 786 3.75 38.37 -12.71
C GLN A 786 2.63 38.91 -13.63
N HIS A 787 2.70 40.22 -13.84
CA HIS A 787 2.39 40.97 -15.07
C HIS A 787 1.11 40.66 -15.89
N ASN A 788 -0.01 41.25 -15.46
CA ASN A 788 -1.04 41.98 -16.25
C ASN A 788 -2.25 42.20 -15.32
N ASP A 789 -3.01 43.30 -15.35
CA ASP A 789 -3.30 44.20 -16.45
C ASP A 789 -3.48 45.66 -15.97
N MET A 790 -2.89 46.62 -16.69
CA MET A 790 -2.98 48.06 -16.40
C MET A 790 -4.33 48.65 -16.86
N HIS A 791 -5.00 48.05 -17.84
CA HIS A 791 -6.33 48.49 -18.30
C HIS A 791 -7.40 48.21 -17.26
N SER A 792 -7.41 47.03 -16.64
CA SER A 792 -8.29 46.68 -15.52
C SER A 792 -8.20 47.68 -14.36
N ARG A 793 -6.99 48.15 -14.03
CA ARG A 793 -6.82 49.19 -12.99
C ARG A 793 -7.32 50.56 -13.44
N LEU A 794 -7.04 50.96 -14.69
CA LEU A 794 -7.55 52.21 -15.26
C LEU A 794 -9.08 52.22 -15.37
N GLU A 795 -9.71 51.09 -15.68
CA GLU A 795 -11.17 50.93 -15.69
C GLU A 795 -11.74 51.07 -14.28
N ILE A 796 -11.16 50.42 -13.27
CA ILE A 796 -11.57 50.59 -11.86
C ILE A 796 -11.45 52.05 -11.40
N TYR A 797 -10.36 52.75 -11.74
CA TYR A 797 -10.21 54.17 -11.38
C TYR A 797 -11.17 55.07 -12.17
N ALA A 798 -11.40 54.83 -13.47
CA ALA A 798 -12.35 55.58 -14.29
C ALA A 798 -13.80 55.37 -13.83
N THR A 799 -14.19 54.13 -13.48
CA THR A 799 -15.52 53.85 -12.92
C THR A 799 -15.68 54.48 -11.54
N ARG A 800 -14.65 54.47 -10.68
CA ARG A 800 -14.69 55.15 -9.37
C ARG A 800 -14.76 56.68 -9.50
N LEU A 801 -14.05 57.29 -10.46
CA LEU A 801 -14.19 58.72 -10.76
C LEU A 801 -15.60 59.05 -11.27
N ALA A 802 -16.12 58.29 -12.23
CA ALA A 802 -17.50 58.46 -12.72
C ALA A 802 -18.54 58.27 -11.62
N GLU A 803 -18.32 57.33 -10.68
CA GLU A 803 -19.19 57.12 -9.51
C GLU A 803 -19.12 58.24 -8.46
N VAL A 804 -18.00 58.96 -8.36
CA VAL A 804 -17.85 60.14 -7.49
C VAL A 804 -18.46 61.38 -8.17
N GLU A 805 -18.26 61.54 -9.48
CA GLU A 805 -18.87 62.62 -10.27
C GLU A 805 -20.40 62.50 -10.36
N LEU A 806 -20.95 61.27 -10.48
CA LEU A 806 -22.41 61.07 -10.43
C LEU A 806 -23.01 61.26 -9.02
N ARG A 807 -22.27 61.00 -7.94
CA ARG A 807 -22.75 61.21 -6.56
C ARG A 807 -22.72 62.69 -6.12
N ALA A 808 -21.99 63.55 -6.84
CA ALA A 808 -21.94 64.99 -6.56
C ALA A 808 -23.19 65.79 -7.03
N ALA A 809 -24.25 65.12 -7.51
CA ALA A 809 -25.35 65.76 -8.23
C ALA A 809 -26.78 65.35 -7.78
N SER A 810 -27.07 65.36 -6.47
CA SER A 810 -28.47 65.32 -5.96
C SER A 810 -28.63 66.01 -4.58
N PRO A 811 -29.52 67.02 -4.40
CA PRO A 811 -29.59 67.80 -3.14
C PRO A 811 -30.44 67.21 -2.00
N GLU A 812 -30.84 65.93 -2.03
CA GLU A 812 -31.90 65.39 -1.14
C GLU A 812 -31.40 64.50 0.02
N GLU A 813 -30.08 64.32 0.23
CA GLU A 813 -29.56 63.36 1.24
C GLU A 813 -28.97 63.99 2.53
N GLU A 814 -28.81 65.32 2.62
CA GLU A 814 -28.26 65.99 3.83
C GLU A 814 -29.21 65.94 5.05
N GLU A 815 -30.54 65.98 4.84
CA GLU A 815 -31.54 65.97 5.92
C GLU A 815 -31.70 64.63 6.65
N GLU A 816 -31.22 63.52 6.08
CA GLU A 816 -31.34 62.19 6.69
C GLU A 816 -30.13 61.85 7.57
N GLN A 817 -28.94 62.32 7.19
CA GLN A 817 -27.73 62.16 8.01
C GLN A 817 -27.79 62.99 9.31
N HIS A 818 -28.28 64.24 9.24
CA HIS A 818 -28.50 65.06 10.44
C HIS A 818 -29.56 64.46 11.40
N ARG A 819 -30.48 63.63 10.89
CA ARG A 819 -31.50 62.93 11.68
C ARG A 819 -30.91 61.75 12.47
N LEU A 820 -30.07 60.95 11.82
CA LEU A 820 -29.37 59.81 12.43
C LEU A 820 -28.37 60.23 13.52
N ILE A 821 -27.67 61.36 13.32
CA ILE A 821 -26.77 61.92 14.34
C ILE A 821 -27.56 62.40 15.57
N ALA A 822 -28.72 63.03 15.38
CA ALA A 822 -29.59 63.45 16.48
C ALA A 822 -30.16 62.25 17.28
N GLU A 823 -30.54 61.16 16.60
CA GLU A 823 -31.05 59.93 17.21
C GLU A 823 -29.96 59.16 17.99
N TYR A 824 -28.71 59.22 17.53
CA TYR A 824 -27.55 58.70 18.26
C TYR A 824 -27.22 59.52 19.52
N CYS A 825 -27.22 60.86 19.43
CA CYS A 825 -27.01 61.73 20.59
C CYS A 825 -28.10 61.57 21.67
N GLN A 826 -29.37 61.40 21.28
CA GLN A 826 -30.46 61.14 22.24
C GLN A 826 -30.34 59.77 22.94
N SER A 827 -29.66 58.80 22.32
CA SER A 827 -29.47 57.46 22.88
C SER A 827 -28.37 57.40 23.96
N LEU A 828 -27.56 58.46 24.13
CA LEU A 828 -26.47 58.51 25.11
C LEU A 828 -26.82 59.23 26.43
N GLU A 829 -27.96 59.93 26.50
CA GLU A 829 -28.38 60.70 27.70
C GLU A 829 -29.52 60.04 28.50
N GLY A 830 -30.12 58.95 28.00
CA GLY A 830 -31.25 58.23 28.63
C GLY A 830 -30.83 57.14 29.62
N GLY A 831 -30.40 57.51 30.83
CA GLY A 831 -29.83 56.56 31.79
C GLY A 831 -30.81 55.68 32.60
N GLY A 832 -30.34 54.47 32.93
CA GLY A 832 -30.53 53.84 34.25
C GLY A 832 -31.79 53.00 34.54
N GLY A 833 -31.63 51.67 34.67
CA GLY A 833 -32.69 50.84 35.27
C GLY A 833 -32.55 49.30 35.24
N GLY A 834 -31.78 48.71 36.17
CA GLY A 834 -32.21 47.47 36.84
C GLY A 834 -31.92 46.07 36.24
N ARG A 835 -30.77 45.49 36.65
CA ARG A 835 -30.52 44.05 36.98
C ARG A 835 -30.68 42.95 35.90
N GLY A 836 -29.58 42.26 35.57
CA GLY A 836 -29.68 40.96 34.86
C GLY A 836 -28.41 40.24 34.35
N HIS A 837 -27.25 40.31 35.01
CA HIS A 837 -26.02 39.49 34.78
C HIS A 837 -25.77 38.88 33.38
N GLN A 838 -24.92 39.53 32.58
CA GLN A 838 -23.98 38.86 31.66
C GLN A 838 -22.59 39.51 31.79
N ALA A 839 -21.54 38.75 31.51
CA ALA A 839 -20.16 39.17 31.72
C ALA A 839 -19.72 40.28 30.75
N VAL A 840 -18.90 41.20 31.27
CA VAL A 840 -18.29 42.29 30.50
C VAL A 840 -17.12 41.74 29.66
N PRO A 841 -17.08 41.94 28.33
CA PRO A 841 -15.87 41.68 27.55
C PRO A 841 -14.81 42.76 27.84
N PRO A 842 -13.51 42.42 27.84
CA PRO A 842 -12.44 43.37 28.13
C PRO A 842 -12.35 44.49 27.07
N SER A 843 -11.76 45.62 27.44
CA SER A 843 -11.70 46.79 26.56
C SER A 843 -10.72 46.60 25.39
N PRO A 844 -10.95 47.26 24.23
CA PRO A 844 -10.16 47.03 23.01
C PRO A 844 -8.64 47.20 23.16
N GLY A 845 -8.18 48.05 24.08
CA GLY A 845 -6.75 48.28 24.33
C GLY A 845 -6.02 47.09 24.95
N GLN A 846 -6.71 46.18 25.65
CA GLN A 846 -6.09 44.98 26.23
C GLN A 846 -6.06 43.78 25.27
N LEU A 847 -6.87 43.80 24.20
CA LEU A 847 -6.76 42.80 23.13
C LEU A 847 -5.56 43.09 22.21
N MET A 848 -5.27 44.38 21.97
CA MET A 848 -4.18 44.81 21.07
C MET A 848 -2.79 44.33 21.54
N MET A 849 -2.54 44.30 22.86
CA MET A 849 -1.23 43.91 23.40
C MET A 849 -0.93 42.41 23.40
N VAL A 850 -1.91 41.54 23.13
CA VAL A 850 -1.71 40.07 23.11
C VAL A 850 -1.52 39.54 21.69
N ILE A 851 -1.93 40.29 20.67
CA ILE A 851 -1.77 39.95 19.24
C ILE A 851 -0.39 40.40 18.71
N ASP A 852 0.20 41.43 19.32
CA ASP A 852 1.40 42.13 18.85
C ASP A 852 2.74 41.40 19.13
N GLU A 853 2.75 40.30 19.89
CA GLU A 853 3.96 39.48 20.12
C GLU A 853 4.05 38.28 19.16
N GLU A 854 2.95 37.56 18.89
CA GLU A 854 2.95 36.44 17.92
C GLU A 854 3.11 36.95 16.48
N GLN A 855 2.31 37.94 16.05
CA GLN A 855 2.43 38.49 14.69
C GLN A 855 3.79 39.16 14.44
N ARG A 856 4.42 39.72 15.48
CA ARG A 856 5.73 40.35 15.37
C ARG A 856 6.86 39.31 15.31
N ALA A 857 6.70 38.14 15.93
CA ALA A 857 7.61 37.02 15.74
C ALA A 857 7.51 36.45 14.32
N GLU A 858 6.28 36.20 13.81
CA GLU A 858 6.04 35.72 12.44
C GLU A 858 6.54 36.70 11.38
N LEU A 859 6.33 38.01 11.57
CA LEU A 859 6.87 39.04 10.68
C LEU A 859 8.40 39.11 10.73
N GLN A 860 9.03 38.88 11.89
CA GLN A 860 10.48 38.88 12.01
C GLN A 860 11.09 37.64 11.32
N GLU A 861 10.49 36.47 11.48
CA GLU A 861 10.88 35.22 10.80
C GLU A 861 10.73 35.37 9.27
N MET A 862 9.61 35.93 8.80
CA MET A 862 9.38 36.20 7.37
C MET A 862 10.38 37.21 6.79
N ILE A 863 10.81 38.22 7.58
CA ILE A 863 11.87 39.15 7.17
C ILE A 863 13.22 38.41 7.07
N ASP A 864 13.57 37.56 8.03
CA ASP A 864 14.82 36.80 8.01
C ASP A 864 14.88 35.80 6.83
N GLU A 865 13.75 35.15 6.50
CA GLU A 865 13.60 34.30 5.31
C GLU A 865 13.74 35.12 4.01
N LEU A 866 13.01 36.23 3.87
CA LEU A 866 13.10 37.10 2.69
C LEU A 866 14.50 37.70 2.51
N GLU A 867 15.18 38.06 3.59
CA GLU A 867 16.58 38.46 3.52
C GLU A 867 17.52 37.29 3.14
N ALA A 868 17.23 36.05 3.58
CA ALA A 868 18.00 34.87 3.19
C ALA A 868 17.84 34.56 1.70
N GLU A 869 16.61 34.67 1.16
CA GLU A 869 16.33 34.57 -0.27
C GLU A 869 17.01 35.69 -1.06
N ASN A 870 16.94 36.95 -0.60
CA ASN A 870 17.62 38.07 -1.26
C ASN A 870 19.15 37.84 -1.30
N ARG A 871 19.74 37.35 -0.20
CA ARG A 871 21.15 36.93 -0.13
C ARG A 871 21.46 35.74 -1.03
N ALA A 872 20.49 34.89 -1.38
CA ALA A 872 20.67 33.78 -2.32
C ALA A 872 20.58 34.25 -3.77
N LEU A 873 19.56 35.05 -4.11
CA LEU A 873 19.37 35.65 -5.43
C LEU A 873 20.53 36.58 -5.82
N LEU A 874 21.10 37.34 -4.87
CA LEU A 874 22.33 38.11 -5.09
C LEU A 874 23.53 37.21 -5.43
N ARG A 875 23.65 36.03 -4.80
CA ARG A 875 24.71 35.06 -5.10
C ARG A 875 24.52 34.38 -6.46
N GLU A 876 23.28 34.04 -6.84
CA GLU A 876 22.98 33.56 -8.19
C GLU A 876 23.24 34.64 -9.25
N TYR A 877 22.86 35.90 -8.98
CA TYR A 877 23.14 37.03 -9.86
C TYR A 877 24.65 37.27 -10.05
N GLU A 878 25.44 37.19 -8.97
CA GLU A 878 26.91 37.21 -9.08
C GLU A 878 27.45 36.00 -9.88
N GLN A 879 26.89 34.81 -9.72
CA GLN A 879 27.27 33.63 -10.51
C GLN A 879 26.95 33.82 -12.00
N LEU A 880 25.78 34.37 -12.33
CA LEU A 880 25.37 34.69 -13.70
C LEU A 880 26.25 35.79 -14.32
N GLN A 881 26.64 36.81 -13.55
CA GLN A 881 27.64 37.80 -13.99
C GLN A 881 29.02 37.18 -14.22
N ARG A 882 29.51 36.32 -13.32
CA ARG A 882 30.79 35.60 -13.51
C ARG A 882 30.74 34.66 -14.72
N GLY A 883 29.62 33.96 -14.94
CA GLY A 883 29.37 33.14 -16.12
C GLY A 883 29.38 33.95 -17.43
N ALA A 884 28.80 35.15 -17.41
CA ALA A 884 28.83 36.07 -18.55
C ALA A 884 30.23 36.68 -18.83
N GLN A 885 31.13 36.67 -17.85
CA GLN A 885 32.53 37.12 -18.00
C GLN A 885 33.51 36.00 -18.38
N GLN A 886 33.10 34.72 -18.31
CA GLN A 886 33.92 33.56 -18.69
C GLN A 886 33.49 32.93 -20.03
N MET A 887 33.38 33.77 -21.08
CA MET A 887 33.39 33.32 -22.47
C MET A 887 34.79 33.54 -23.07
N PRO A 888 35.44 32.52 -23.67
CA PRO A 888 36.79 32.65 -24.21
C PRO A 888 36.82 33.53 -25.47
N PRO A 889 37.92 34.27 -25.74
CA PRO A 889 38.04 35.10 -26.92
C PRO A 889 38.16 34.25 -28.19
N THR A 890 37.32 34.53 -29.19
CA THR A 890 37.46 33.95 -30.53
C THR A 890 38.77 34.37 -31.19
N PRO A 891 39.56 33.45 -31.74
CA PRO A 891 40.82 33.77 -32.40
C PRO A 891 40.60 34.29 -33.83
N SER A 892 41.36 35.32 -34.22
CA SER A 892 41.55 35.66 -35.63
C SER A 892 42.96 36.24 -35.86
N GLN A 893 43.82 35.50 -36.55
CA GLN A 893 44.57 35.91 -37.75
C GLN A 893 45.76 34.98 -38.07
N GLN A 894 46.08 34.89 -39.38
CA GLN A 894 47.23 34.19 -40.02
C GLN A 894 47.08 32.65 -40.12
N GLN A 895 47.29 31.96 -41.27
CA GLN A 895 47.84 32.38 -42.58
C GLN A 895 47.20 31.60 -43.77
N GLN A 896 47.03 32.33 -44.89
CA GLN A 896 46.97 31.97 -46.33
C GLN A 896 46.97 30.48 -46.79
N GLN A 897 46.05 30.11 -47.71
CA GLN A 897 46.31 30.00 -49.18
C GLN A 897 45.12 29.53 -50.05
N ILE A 898 44.95 30.17 -51.23
CA ILE A 898 44.29 29.74 -52.49
C ILE A 898 42.72 29.62 -52.50
N GLY A 899 42.08 30.23 -53.52
CA GLY A 899 40.60 30.31 -53.74
C GLY A 899 40.10 29.45 -54.93
N PRO A 900 39.07 29.86 -55.74
CA PRO A 900 38.36 31.16 -55.79
C PRO A 900 36.81 31.14 -56.01
N VAL A 901 36.14 32.32 -55.88
CA VAL A 901 34.86 32.75 -56.59
C VAL A 901 33.54 32.04 -56.16
N GLN A 902 32.33 32.64 -56.00
CA GLN A 902 31.77 34.02 -56.14
C GLN A 902 30.54 34.28 -55.17
N PRO A 903 29.59 35.27 -55.28
CA PRO A 903 29.37 36.15 -54.10
C PRO A 903 27.93 36.50 -53.60
N HIS A 904 27.92 37.10 -52.38
CA HIS A 904 27.03 38.16 -51.84
C HIS A 904 25.48 38.03 -51.81
N ARG A 905 24.93 37.79 -50.60
CA ARG A 905 23.77 38.58 -50.08
C ARG A 905 23.67 38.64 -48.55
N GLU A 906 24.01 37.56 -47.84
CA GLU A 906 23.66 37.34 -46.42
C GLU A 906 24.49 38.15 -45.39
N GLN A 907 25.69 38.59 -45.76
CA GLN A 907 26.65 39.16 -44.82
C GLN A 907 26.28 40.58 -44.30
N HIS A 908 25.32 41.24 -44.95
CA HIS A 908 24.88 42.59 -44.59
C HIS A 908 23.76 42.60 -43.53
N ASP A 909 22.89 41.57 -43.53
CA ASP A 909 21.81 41.44 -42.54
C ASP A 909 22.34 41.03 -41.17
N VAL A 910 23.26 40.07 -41.09
CA VAL A 910 23.86 39.63 -39.82
C VAL A 910 24.58 40.78 -39.09
N LEU A 911 25.19 41.72 -39.83
CA LEU A 911 25.81 42.93 -39.28
C LEU A 911 24.78 44.00 -38.87
N ALA A 912 23.61 44.04 -39.48
CA ALA A 912 22.50 44.92 -39.08
C ALA A 912 21.80 44.40 -37.82
N GLU A 913 21.50 43.11 -37.77
CA GLU A 913 20.91 42.42 -36.62
C GLU A 913 21.82 42.51 -35.39
N ALA A 914 23.13 42.26 -35.54
CA ALA A 914 24.11 42.43 -34.47
C ALA A 914 24.22 43.88 -33.94
N ARG A 915 23.85 44.90 -34.74
CA ARG A 915 23.75 46.30 -34.28
C ARG A 915 22.44 46.56 -33.53
N LEU A 916 21.32 46.04 -34.03
CA LEU A 916 20.01 46.14 -33.38
C LEU A 916 20.04 45.48 -31.98
N LEU A 917 20.63 44.29 -31.86
CA LEU A 917 20.78 43.60 -30.58
C LEU A 917 21.64 44.38 -29.57
N ARG A 918 22.75 45.00 -30.01
CA ARG A 918 23.55 45.89 -29.14
C ARG A 918 22.77 47.13 -28.70
N GLN A 919 21.98 47.71 -29.60
CA GLN A 919 21.14 48.86 -29.28
C GLN A 919 20.00 48.48 -28.32
N HIS A 920 19.42 47.29 -28.46
CA HIS A 920 18.39 46.79 -27.55
C HIS A 920 18.97 46.48 -26.17
N LYS A 921 20.16 45.88 -26.10
CA LYS A 921 20.91 45.67 -24.85
C LYS A 921 21.16 46.99 -24.11
N GLY A 922 21.68 48.02 -24.79
CA GLY A 922 21.90 49.33 -24.16
C GLY A 922 20.62 50.01 -23.64
N ARG A 923 19.45 49.80 -24.30
CA ARG A 923 18.15 50.27 -23.78
C ARG A 923 17.68 49.50 -22.55
N LEU A 924 18.01 48.20 -22.45
CA LEU A 924 17.68 47.38 -21.28
C LEU A 924 18.59 47.74 -20.10
N GLU A 925 19.89 47.91 -20.32
CA GLU A 925 20.84 48.39 -19.31
C GLU A 925 20.44 49.78 -18.77
N ALA A 926 20.04 50.71 -19.64
CA ALA A 926 19.52 52.01 -19.22
C ALA A 926 18.21 51.92 -18.41
N ARG A 927 17.30 50.99 -18.74
CA ARG A 927 16.08 50.74 -17.95
C ARG A 927 16.40 50.09 -16.60
N MET A 928 17.38 49.19 -16.54
CA MET A 928 17.84 48.57 -15.31
C MET A 928 18.40 49.62 -14.36
N GLN A 929 19.24 50.55 -14.86
CA GLN A 929 19.78 51.65 -14.06
C GLN A 929 18.69 52.56 -13.47
N ILE A 930 17.66 52.89 -14.26
CA ILE A 930 16.51 53.69 -13.80
C ILE A 930 15.72 52.95 -12.70
N LEU A 931 15.56 51.63 -12.82
CA LEU A 931 14.89 50.81 -11.81
C LEU A 931 15.73 50.70 -10.52
N GLU A 932 17.05 50.56 -10.63
CA GLU A 932 17.98 50.60 -9.49
C GLU A 932 17.90 51.94 -8.73
N ASP A 933 17.93 53.07 -9.44
CA ASP A 933 17.79 54.40 -8.84
C ASP A 933 16.42 54.61 -8.19
N HIS A 934 15.33 54.10 -8.80
CA HIS A 934 14.00 54.10 -8.19
C HIS A 934 13.94 53.25 -6.92
N ASN A 935 14.55 52.06 -6.92
CA ASN A 935 14.57 51.19 -5.74
C ASN A 935 15.35 51.85 -4.59
N ARG A 936 16.48 52.50 -4.91
CA ARG A 936 17.29 53.27 -3.96
C ARG A 936 16.55 54.48 -3.39
N GLN A 937 15.69 55.13 -4.18
CA GLN A 937 14.79 56.17 -3.68
C GLN A 937 13.71 55.61 -2.75
N LEU A 938 13.13 54.45 -3.05
CA LEU A 938 12.15 53.77 -2.18
C LEU A 938 12.79 53.33 -0.85
N GLU A 939 14.00 52.79 -0.87
CA GLU A 939 14.78 52.48 0.35
C GLU A 939 15.04 53.73 1.20
N ALA A 940 15.42 54.85 0.59
CA ALA A 940 15.61 56.12 1.28
C ALA A 940 14.30 56.70 1.86
N GLN A 941 13.16 56.48 1.18
CA GLN A 941 11.83 56.83 1.70
C GLN A 941 11.43 55.93 2.87
N LEU A 942 11.70 54.62 2.79
CA LEU A 942 11.50 53.67 3.88
C LEU A 942 12.35 53.99 5.11
N GLN A 943 13.63 54.38 4.93
CA GLN A 943 14.47 54.84 6.03
C GLN A 943 13.90 56.10 6.72
N ARG A 944 13.38 57.07 5.96
CA ARG A 944 12.71 58.24 6.53
C ARG A 944 11.41 57.90 7.25
N LEU A 945 10.61 56.99 6.71
CA LEU A 945 9.38 56.50 7.36
C LEU A 945 9.70 55.77 8.68
N ARG A 946 10.76 54.96 8.72
CA ARG A 946 11.24 54.33 9.96
C ARG A 946 11.70 55.37 10.99
N GLN A 947 12.45 56.40 10.57
CA GLN A 947 12.83 57.51 11.46
C GLN A 947 11.65 58.34 11.98
N LEU A 948 10.55 58.43 11.23
CA LEU A 948 9.30 59.09 11.66
C LEU A 948 8.44 58.20 12.57
N LEU A 949 8.64 56.88 12.55
CA LEU A 949 7.95 55.92 13.44
C LEU A 949 8.65 55.75 14.79
N ASP A 950 9.94 56.07 14.89
CA ASP A 950 10.73 56.01 16.13
C ASP A 950 10.63 57.28 17.02
N GLU A 951 9.88 58.32 16.64
CA GLU A 951 9.60 59.46 17.53
C GLU A 951 8.50 59.14 18.56
N PRO A 952 8.77 59.18 19.88
CA PRO A 952 7.77 58.84 20.90
C PRO A 952 6.72 59.96 21.09
N PRO A 953 5.44 59.61 21.30
CA PRO A 953 4.35 60.59 21.32
C PRO A 953 4.29 61.40 22.63
N VAL A 954 4.19 62.72 22.51
CA VAL A 954 4.00 63.64 23.65
C VAL A 954 2.52 63.93 23.90
N SER A 955 2.14 64.03 25.16
CA SER A 955 0.77 63.91 25.65
C SER A 955 -0.17 65.11 25.42
N ALA A 956 -1.39 64.78 24.96
CA ALA A 956 -2.70 65.28 25.39
C ALA A 956 -3.13 66.77 25.27
N ALA A 957 -4.40 66.92 24.87
CA ALA A 957 -5.33 68.02 25.12
C ALA A 957 -5.15 69.37 24.38
N THR A 958 -5.99 69.62 23.37
CA THR A 958 -7.14 70.55 23.51
C THR A 958 -8.01 70.59 22.24
N THR A 959 -9.33 70.71 22.43
CA THR A 959 -10.30 70.90 21.33
C THR A 959 -10.30 72.35 20.87
N ALA A 960 -10.02 72.61 19.59
CA ALA A 960 -10.23 73.93 18.98
C ALA A 960 -10.70 73.78 17.52
N THR A 961 -11.73 74.55 17.16
CA THR A 961 -12.47 74.46 15.90
C THR A 961 -11.78 75.10 14.70
N LEU A 962 -11.94 74.46 13.53
CA LEU A 962 -12.09 75.05 12.19
C LEU A 962 -11.16 76.22 11.78
N GLN A 963 -10.30 75.98 10.78
CA GLN A 963 -10.24 76.87 9.61
C GLN A 963 -9.56 76.23 8.39
N THR A 964 -10.33 76.10 7.30
CA THR A 964 -9.80 75.86 5.96
C THR A 964 -8.97 77.04 5.49
N ARG A 965 -7.71 76.80 5.07
CA ARG A 965 -7.01 77.68 4.14
C ARG A 965 -6.49 76.88 2.96
N SER A 966 -7.02 77.19 1.79
CA SER A 966 -6.48 76.76 0.51
C SER A 966 -5.06 77.29 0.32
N VAL A 967 -4.18 76.46 -0.25
CA VAL A 967 -2.90 76.90 -0.80
C VAL A 967 -2.85 76.48 -2.27
N THR A 968 -2.66 77.46 -3.14
CA THR A 968 -2.75 77.36 -4.59
C THR A 968 -1.47 76.83 -5.24
N ALA A 969 -1.61 76.24 -6.43
CA ALA A 969 -0.53 75.61 -7.20
C ALA A 969 0.45 76.63 -7.83
N SER A 970 1.24 77.34 -7.02
CA SER A 970 2.16 78.39 -7.50
C SER A 970 3.52 78.45 -6.79
N GLN A 971 4.02 77.33 -6.24
CA GLN A 971 5.37 77.26 -5.62
C GLN A 971 6.28 76.17 -6.18
N LEU A 972 5.98 75.62 -7.36
CA LEU A 972 6.85 74.67 -8.07
C LEU A 972 7.02 75.06 -9.54
N ASN A 973 7.74 76.16 -9.79
CA ASN A 973 8.41 76.41 -11.08
C ASN A 973 9.45 77.57 -11.01
N GLN A 974 10.73 77.19 -11.06
CA GLN A 974 11.96 77.94 -11.39
C GLN A 974 13.12 76.94 -11.11
N ASP A 975 14.09 76.64 -11.98
CA ASP A 975 14.49 77.29 -13.23
C ASP A 975 14.96 76.33 -14.35
N THR A 976 15.07 76.88 -15.56
CA THR A 976 15.31 76.26 -16.87
C THR A 976 16.81 76.02 -17.22
N PRO A 977 17.16 75.36 -18.36
CA PRO A 977 18.45 74.68 -18.55
C PRO A 977 19.56 75.50 -19.25
N ALA A 978 20.78 74.95 -19.28
CA ALA A 978 21.92 75.45 -20.05
C ALA A 978 22.44 74.44 -21.12
N PRO A 979 23.07 74.88 -22.23
CA PRO A 979 23.30 74.08 -23.45
C PRO A 979 24.74 73.51 -23.60
N PRO A 980 24.98 72.57 -24.55
CA PRO A 980 26.28 71.87 -24.74
C PRO A 980 27.28 72.65 -25.63
N PRO A 981 28.59 72.30 -25.57
CA PRO A 981 29.33 71.93 -26.80
C PRO A 981 30.43 70.82 -26.51
N PRO A 982 31.48 70.55 -27.34
CA PRO A 982 31.50 69.32 -28.14
C PRO A 982 32.85 68.51 -28.02
N PRO A 983 33.55 67.94 -29.05
CA PRO A 983 34.07 66.57 -28.95
C PRO A 983 35.62 66.39 -28.96
N ASN A 984 36.06 65.16 -28.65
CA ASN A 984 37.40 64.56 -28.86
C ASN A 984 38.63 65.19 -28.15
N ALA A 985 39.31 64.41 -27.29
CA ALA A 985 40.56 63.70 -27.65
C ALA A 985 41.40 63.19 -26.44
N ARG A 986 41.70 61.88 -26.45
CA ARG A 986 42.94 61.15 -26.05
C ARG A 986 43.75 61.48 -24.77
N THR A 987 44.28 60.37 -24.19
CA THR A 987 45.55 60.20 -23.42
C THR A 987 45.67 60.90 -22.05
N ASN A 988 45.94 60.24 -20.91
CA ASN A 988 47.01 59.25 -20.63
C ASN A 988 46.76 58.42 -19.34
N GLN A 989 47.52 57.32 -19.16
CA GLN A 989 47.68 56.59 -17.89
C GLN A 989 48.53 57.39 -16.87
N PRO A 990 48.45 57.04 -15.57
CA PRO A 990 49.65 56.52 -14.87
C PRO A 990 49.42 55.16 -14.15
N PRO A 991 50.49 54.48 -13.65
CA PRO A 991 50.47 53.06 -13.29
C PRO A 991 50.35 52.75 -11.77
N ALA A 992 50.28 51.45 -11.46
CA ALA A 992 50.14 50.87 -10.11
C ALA A 992 51.46 50.76 -9.31
N PRO A 993 51.36 50.54 -7.98
CA PRO A 993 52.40 49.91 -7.15
C PRO A 993 52.06 48.43 -6.78
N PRO A 994 53.01 47.65 -6.23
CA PRO A 994 53.01 46.18 -6.36
C PRO A 994 52.68 45.36 -5.10
N THR A 995 52.74 44.04 -5.29
CA THR A 995 52.55 42.90 -4.37
C THR A 995 53.44 42.85 -3.12
N THR A 996 52.86 42.50 -1.97
CA THR A 996 53.28 41.57 -0.87
C THR A 996 52.24 41.70 0.27
N ASP A 997 52.04 40.80 1.24
CA ASP A 997 52.53 39.44 1.52
C ASP A 997 51.44 38.63 2.26
N ARG A 998 51.73 37.37 2.61
CA ARG A 998 50.87 36.43 3.36
C ARG A 998 50.40 36.93 4.73
N ARG A 999 49.13 36.65 5.05
CA ARG A 999 48.78 35.78 6.19
C ARG A 999 47.47 35.04 5.98
#